data_AF-A0A2S5BJ42-F1
#
_entry.id   AF-A0A2S5BJ42-F1
#
_cell.length_a   1.000
_cell.length_b   1.000
_cell.length_c   1.000
_cell.angle_alpha   90.00
_cell.angle_beta   90.00
_cell.angle_gamma   90.00
#
_symmetry.space_group_name_H-M   'P 1'
#
loop_
_entity.id
_entity.type
_entity.pdbx_description
1 polymer ?
#
loop_
_entity_poly.entity_id
_entity_poly.type
_entity_poly.pdbx_seq_one_letter_code
_entity_poly.pdbx_strand_id
1 'polypeptide(L)'
;MISRRNAGDRKDSLRRRHAGEAGNESHRLSEVLTPVQRPESKRTARLQTLARLARRRWRLVVLVLALAAMLGHVLLLALQRPPLVIPKRLVPAQEYQHLDLSTPLNLPEATRILHVTKEFGPATMGGLGVMLTALASAQAKSSRLSIAVALPHYSYLSAQLSHSDVRPFVNLTILVTTRPWYRWTLRTRYYRCPVSLLRWSPGVESTIALNETDDAIDVYLIGPSDERPFSAAFLAKDQGDIYSAYKPLKQEWKDLYFARAVAALVRQLDEGPTATLDAVDRVVDVVHLHGATNAMVAHFMRADDARAAQRSAVVYSLHDSLDEVEYSNLVKNVEPFLPASAATGLARLRPYTYRRATQLFTSALGIDLSDVTTFVSRSIAADIVGRQFRFHLEDLVMPSIAAKATDGDFIGVTNALDLSDPNKNPFTSPILLQAGLAFPALPEGVANVTTSLASGQVPLPLIAAKRRARQKLLERLPRLFTAEDRDRPWFLFIGRYQYNKGCQFFATLLEVLAQSPTSGRLILLGARNNYPFDELLRLSRLYATHLTLIDDRTPATSHIQRDYGPILRMASDVAFVPSLSEAFGLVAAEALLFGMPVLSTGVGGLREFLALMQPTASGGLPASGNSYLFDLFPEQDTPATQGAERDYSQSAEDVRPSDELLAPARVALRMQAQQAVRDWQVARDQTSPEERESFARRLVQQALSLQWDRPGGPVEEYSRV
;
A
#
# COMPACT_ATOMS: atom_id res chain seq x y z
N MET A 1 -23.53 28.49 39.94
CA MET A 1 -23.72 28.12 41.35
C MET A 1 -22.37 27.60 41.88
N ILE A 2 -21.68 28.43 42.67
CA ILE A 2 -20.90 28.14 43.90
C ILE A 2 -19.89 26.96 43.92
N SER A 3 -18.69 26.97 44.55
CA SER A 3 -17.67 27.95 44.96
C SER A 3 -16.56 27.23 45.79
N ARG A 4 -15.38 27.90 45.95
CA ARG A 4 -14.45 27.96 47.14
C ARG A 4 -13.53 26.76 47.45
N ARG A 5 -12.31 26.89 48.03
CA ARG A 5 -11.42 28.02 48.46
C ARG A 5 -10.06 27.44 48.97
N ASN A 6 -8.97 28.22 48.79
CA ASN A 6 -7.86 28.68 49.70
C ASN A 6 -7.29 27.77 50.83
N ALA A 7 -6.05 27.90 51.35
CA ALA A 7 -5.05 29.01 51.51
C ALA A 7 -3.61 28.38 51.69
N GLY A 8 -2.43 29.01 51.53
CA GLY A 8 -1.83 30.28 52.05
C GLY A 8 -0.81 29.93 53.17
N ASP A 9 0.49 30.28 53.22
CA ASP A 9 1.24 31.56 53.21
C ASP A 9 2.77 31.27 53.01
N ARG A 10 3.65 32.01 52.29
CA ARG A 10 4.24 33.38 52.43
C ARG A 10 4.97 33.62 53.78
N LYS A 11 6.15 34.26 53.91
CA LYS A 11 6.87 35.28 53.12
C LYS A 11 8.26 35.61 53.74
N ASP A 12 9.17 36.18 52.91
CA ASP A 12 10.13 37.30 53.16
C ASP A 12 11.16 37.25 54.32
N SER A 13 12.35 37.88 54.34
CA SER A 13 13.25 38.54 53.38
C SER A 13 14.46 39.16 54.15
N LEU A 14 15.53 39.54 53.44
CA LEU A 14 16.42 40.71 53.66
C LEU A 14 17.64 40.72 54.65
N ARG A 15 18.83 40.85 54.01
CA ARG A 15 19.93 41.85 54.17
C ARG A 15 20.83 41.98 55.44
N ARG A 16 22.14 41.73 55.19
CA ARG A 16 23.33 42.64 55.27
C ARG A 16 23.65 43.42 56.59
N ARG A 17 24.86 43.21 57.14
CA ARG A 17 26.07 44.11 57.20
C ARG A 17 26.88 44.06 58.54
N HIS A 18 28.19 43.89 58.37
CA HIS A 18 29.37 44.57 58.97
C HIS A 18 29.79 44.57 60.47
N ALA A 19 31.13 44.66 60.59
CA ALA A 19 32.02 45.18 61.65
C ALA A 19 32.31 44.21 62.82
N GLY A 20 33.50 44.13 63.45
CA GLY A 20 34.85 44.74 63.40
C GLY A 20 35.81 43.75 64.14
N GLU A 21 37.10 43.61 63.82
CA GLU A 21 38.30 44.36 64.23
C GLU A 21 38.68 44.37 65.74
N ALA A 22 40.00 44.45 65.99
CA ALA A 22 40.78 44.44 67.26
C ALA A 22 41.25 43.03 67.72
N GLY A 23 42.54 42.70 67.83
CA GLY A 23 43.68 43.34 68.54
C GLY A 23 44.36 42.19 69.34
N ASN A 24 45.62 42.19 69.79
CA ASN A 24 46.68 43.16 69.90
C ASN A 24 47.97 42.42 70.37
N GLU A 25 49.16 42.91 70.01
CA GLU A 25 50.42 43.05 70.81
C GLU A 25 50.97 41.87 71.68
N SER A 26 52.28 41.64 71.90
CA SER A 26 53.50 42.45 71.77
C SER A 26 54.76 41.61 72.14
N HIS A 27 55.95 42.09 71.69
CA HIS A 27 57.28 42.07 72.37
C HIS A 27 57.99 40.73 72.67
N ARG A 28 59.34 40.64 72.75
CA ARG A 28 60.55 41.30 72.21
C ARG A 28 61.71 40.37 72.66
N LEU A 29 62.75 40.26 71.84
CA LEU A 29 64.16 39.93 72.16
C LEU A 29 64.51 38.61 72.87
N SER A 30 65.28 37.77 72.18
CA SER A 30 66.64 37.42 72.62
C SER A 30 67.44 36.72 71.51
N GLU A 31 68.72 37.02 71.56
CA GLU A 31 69.79 36.75 70.63
C GLU A 31 70.18 35.28 70.46
N VAL A 32 70.75 35.06 69.26
CA VAL A 32 71.83 34.11 68.93
C VAL A 32 71.53 32.64 69.15
N LEU A 33 71.30 31.95 68.02
CA LEU A 33 71.71 30.56 67.75
C LEU A 33 71.51 30.27 66.25
N THR A 34 72.58 30.33 65.46
CA THR A 34 72.71 29.50 64.23
C THR A 34 72.62 28.04 64.66
N PRO A 35 71.95 27.09 63.95
CA PRO A 35 72.08 26.79 62.51
C PRO A 35 70.71 26.32 61.90
N VAL A 36 70.49 25.97 60.63
CA VAL A 36 70.87 24.75 59.89
C VAL A 36 70.15 24.84 58.53
N GLN A 37 70.88 24.70 57.41
CA GLN A 37 70.25 24.43 56.11
C GLN A 37 69.59 23.03 56.14
N ARG A 38 68.25 22.97 56.10
CA ARG A 38 67.52 21.73 55.79
C ARG A 38 67.59 21.48 54.28
N PRO A 39 67.97 20.28 53.81
CA PRO A 39 68.02 19.98 52.40
C PRO A 39 66.60 19.83 51.85
N GLU A 40 66.25 20.61 50.83
CA GLU A 40 65.03 20.42 50.07
C GLU A 40 65.01 19.02 49.43
N SER A 41 64.07 18.24 49.94
CA SER A 41 63.56 16.94 49.54
C SER A 41 63.91 16.37 48.15
N LYS A 42 64.65 15.24 48.14
CA LYS A 42 64.62 14.24 47.05
C LYS A 42 63.20 13.72 46.72
N ARG A 43 62.21 13.95 47.60
CA ARG A 43 60.78 13.60 47.39
C ARG A 43 60.07 14.50 46.36
N THR A 44 60.36 15.80 46.28
CA THR A 44 59.69 16.71 45.34
C THR A 44 60.12 16.45 43.88
N ALA A 45 61.40 16.17 43.64
CA ALA A 45 61.90 15.79 42.32
C ALA A 45 61.31 14.47 41.80
N ARG A 46 61.16 13.44 42.67
CA ARG A 46 60.49 12.17 42.30
C ARG A 46 58.99 12.36 42.01
N LEU A 47 58.29 13.17 42.80
CA LEU A 47 56.87 13.48 42.59
C LEU A 47 56.64 14.26 41.28
N GLN A 48 57.52 15.22 40.95
CA GLN A 48 57.44 15.94 39.68
C GLN A 48 57.70 15.03 38.47
N THR A 49 58.61 14.06 38.60
CA THR A 49 58.94 13.10 37.53
C THR A 49 57.79 12.11 37.30
N LEU A 50 57.18 11.60 38.37
CA LEU A 50 55.98 10.76 38.30
C LEU A 50 54.77 11.52 37.73
N ALA A 51 54.58 12.79 38.12
CA ALA A 51 53.53 13.64 37.56
C ALA A 51 53.75 13.99 36.07
N ARG A 52 55.00 14.05 35.59
CA ARG A 52 55.32 14.19 34.16
C ARG A 52 55.03 12.90 33.39
N LEU A 53 55.40 11.74 33.92
CA LEU A 53 55.09 10.43 33.34
C LEU A 53 53.59 10.15 33.29
N ALA A 54 52.86 10.46 34.37
CA ALA A 54 51.41 10.35 34.41
C ALA A 54 50.74 11.28 33.38
N ARG A 55 51.18 12.54 33.27
CA ARG A 55 50.70 13.47 32.24
C ARG A 55 51.02 13.00 30.82
N ARG A 56 52.18 12.38 30.59
CA ARG A 56 52.56 11.82 29.28
C ARG A 56 51.70 10.62 28.90
N ARG A 57 51.40 9.73 29.86
CA ARG A 57 50.46 8.62 29.69
C ARG A 57 49.04 9.11 29.45
N TRP A 58 48.57 10.12 30.20
CA TRP A 58 47.25 10.71 30.01
C TRP A 58 47.11 11.38 28.63
N ARG A 59 48.16 12.10 28.18
CA ARG A 59 48.22 12.66 26.81
C ARG A 59 48.15 11.56 25.74
N LEU A 60 48.83 10.43 25.94
CA LEU A 60 48.78 9.31 25.00
C LEU A 60 47.38 8.69 24.95
N VAL A 61 46.72 8.52 26.10
CA VAL A 61 45.34 8.00 26.19
C VAL A 61 44.35 8.94 25.48
N VAL A 62 44.45 10.26 25.70
CA VAL A 62 43.61 11.25 25.00
C VAL A 62 43.85 11.20 23.50
N LEU A 63 45.09 11.05 23.06
CA LEU A 63 45.42 11.01 21.64
C LEU A 63 44.87 9.74 20.96
N VAL A 64 44.93 8.60 21.64
CA VAL A 64 44.31 7.35 21.17
C VAL A 64 42.79 7.45 21.13
N LEU A 65 42.16 8.04 22.15
CA LEU A 65 40.70 8.26 22.17
C LEU A 65 40.26 9.25 21.08
N ALA A 66 41.02 10.32 20.85
CA ALA A 66 40.76 11.26 19.76
C ALA A 66 40.92 10.61 18.39
N LEU A 67 41.94 9.76 18.22
CA LEU A 67 42.13 8.99 16.98
C LEU A 67 41.00 7.99 16.77
N ALA A 68 40.56 7.28 17.82
CA ALA A 68 39.43 6.36 17.75
C ALA A 68 38.11 7.08 17.46
N ALA A 69 37.89 8.27 18.05
CA ALA A 69 36.74 9.12 17.76
C ALA A 69 36.77 9.66 16.33
N MET A 70 37.95 10.06 15.83
CA MET A 70 38.14 10.48 14.45
C MET A 70 37.90 9.31 13.49
N LEU A 71 38.44 8.12 13.76
CA LEU A 71 38.20 6.92 12.96
C LEU A 71 36.72 6.53 12.98
N GLY A 72 36.08 6.62 14.14
CA GLY A 72 34.65 6.39 14.31
C GLY A 72 33.81 7.41 13.55
N HIS A 73 34.20 8.68 13.54
CA HIS A 73 33.55 9.74 12.78
C HIS A 73 33.73 9.56 11.27
N VAL A 74 34.94 9.22 10.81
CA VAL A 74 35.22 8.90 9.40
C VAL A 74 34.44 7.65 8.97
N LEU A 75 34.34 6.64 9.84
CA LEU A 75 33.53 5.44 9.59
C LEU A 75 32.04 5.78 9.54
N LEU A 76 31.55 6.64 10.45
CA LEU A 76 30.18 7.16 10.44
C LEU A 76 29.88 7.92 9.13
N LEU A 77 30.78 8.80 8.70
CA LEU A 77 30.67 9.52 7.42
C LEU A 77 30.74 8.58 6.22
N ALA A 78 31.57 7.52 6.27
CA ALA A 78 31.65 6.50 5.23
C ALA A 78 30.42 5.57 5.20
N LEU A 79 29.73 5.39 6.33
CA LEU A 79 28.49 4.64 6.46
C LEU A 79 27.24 5.46 6.09
N GLN A 80 27.34 6.80 6.05
CA GLN A 80 26.25 7.65 5.58
C GLN A 80 26.01 7.39 4.09
N ARG A 81 24.77 6.98 3.76
CA ARG A 81 24.37 6.78 2.37
C ARG A 81 24.47 8.12 1.65
N PRO A 82 25.13 8.20 0.47
CA PRO A 82 25.18 9.44 -0.28
C PRO A 82 23.74 9.89 -0.61
N PRO A 83 23.46 11.20 -0.60
CA PRO A 83 22.10 11.71 -0.83
C PRO A 83 21.56 11.23 -2.19
N LEU A 84 20.24 11.01 -2.26
CA LEU A 84 19.57 10.74 -3.53
C LEU A 84 19.49 12.07 -4.28
N VAL A 85 20.23 12.17 -5.37
CA VAL A 85 20.20 13.34 -6.25
C VAL A 85 19.60 12.85 -7.56
N ILE A 86 18.41 13.35 -7.88
CA ILE A 86 17.72 13.07 -9.12
C ILE A 86 17.78 14.35 -9.95
N PRO A 87 18.38 14.32 -11.15
CA PRO A 87 18.38 15.49 -12.01
C PRO A 87 16.94 15.77 -12.47
N LYS A 88 16.40 16.94 -12.12
CA LYS A 88 15.11 17.38 -12.64
C LYS A 88 15.20 17.48 -14.16
N ARG A 89 14.32 16.77 -14.86
CA ARG A 89 14.18 16.85 -16.32
C ARG A 89 12.85 17.51 -16.63
N LEU A 90 12.88 18.54 -17.46
CA LEU A 90 11.66 19.15 -17.98
C LEU A 90 11.04 18.18 -18.98
N VAL A 91 9.95 17.53 -18.56
CA VAL A 91 9.10 16.72 -19.42
C VAL A 91 7.89 17.58 -19.79
N PRO A 92 7.70 17.94 -21.08
CA PRO A 92 6.55 18.74 -21.49
C PRO A 92 5.24 17.96 -21.30
N ALA A 93 4.14 18.69 -21.09
CA ALA A 93 2.81 18.09 -21.14
C ALA A 93 2.52 17.57 -22.54
N GLN A 94 1.94 16.37 -22.62
CA GLN A 94 1.56 15.74 -23.88
C GLN A 94 0.05 15.46 -23.87
N GLU A 95 -0.57 15.39 -25.04
CA GLU A 95 -1.93 14.89 -25.16
C GLU A 95 -1.93 13.38 -24.93
N TYR A 96 -2.81 12.92 -24.05
CA TYR A 96 -2.90 11.50 -23.73
C TYR A 96 -3.63 10.73 -24.85
N GLN A 97 -2.91 9.85 -25.51
CA GLN A 97 -3.46 8.92 -26.50
C GLN A 97 -3.85 7.62 -25.80
N HIS A 98 -5.11 7.22 -25.94
CA HIS A 98 -5.64 5.98 -25.39
C HIS A 98 -5.88 4.95 -26.50
N LEU A 99 -6.23 3.71 -26.11
CA LEU A 99 -6.56 2.63 -27.05
C LEU A 99 -7.65 3.06 -28.04
N ASP A 100 -7.44 2.76 -29.32
CA ASP A 100 -8.48 2.89 -30.34
C ASP A 100 -9.48 1.72 -30.22
N LEU A 101 -10.61 2.01 -29.60
CA LEU A 101 -11.69 1.02 -29.41
C LEU A 101 -12.45 0.73 -30.71
N SER A 102 -12.26 1.53 -31.77
CA SER A 102 -12.94 1.34 -33.06
C SER A 102 -12.30 0.24 -33.92
N THR A 103 -11.02 -0.05 -33.71
CA THR A 103 -10.32 -1.15 -34.38
C THR A 103 -10.83 -2.51 -33.86
N PRO A 104 -11.17 -3.48 -34.74
CA PRO A 104 -11.61 -4.80 -34.32
C PRO A 104 -10.52 -5.53 -33.51
N LEU A 105 -10.92 -6.17 -32.41
CA LEU A 105 -10.02 -6.98 -31.58
C LEU A 105 -9.55 -8.22 -32.36
N ASN A 106 -8.27 -8.22 -32.78
CA ASN A 106 -7.63 -9.35 -33.43
C ASN A 106 -6.68 -10.07 -32.46
N LEU A 107 -7.25 -10.86 -31.56
CA LEU A 107 -6.51 -11.65 -30.58
C LEU A 107 -6.47 -13.12 -31.04
N PRO A 108 -5.28 -13.74 -31.20
CA PRO A 108 -5.17 -15.15 -31.53
C PRO A 108 -5.94 -16.04 -30.55
N GLU A 109 -6.55 -17.12 -31.05
CA GLU A 109 -7.24 -18.08 -30.19
C GLU A 109 -6.25 -18.72 -29.21
N ALA A 110 -6.67 -18.78 -27.94
CA ALA A 110 -5.89 -19.34 -26.82
C ALA A 110 -4.53 -18.66 -26.60
N THR A 111 -4.51 -17.32 -26.70
CA THR A 111 -3.35 -16.49 -26.32
C THR A 111 -3.03 -16.72 -24.84
N ARG A 112 -1.79 -17.13 -24.54
CA ARG A 112 -1.37 -17.46 -23.17
C ARG A 112 -0.72 -16.26 -22.48
N ILE A 113 -1.32 -15.82 -21.38
CA ILE A 113 -0.82 -14.72 -20.55
C ILE A 113 -0.25 -15.30 -19.26
N LEU A 114 1.02 -14.99 -18.98
CA LEU A 114 1.66 -15.28 -17.70
C LEU A 114 1.76 -14.00 -16.87
N HIS A 115 0.89 -13.86 -15.88
CA HIS A 115 1.00 -12.80 -14.87
C HIS A 115 2.12 -13.11 -13.89
N VAL A 116 3.06 -12.19 -13.71
CA VAL A 116 4.14 -12.31 -12.74
C VAL A 116 3.90 -11.35 -11.58
N THR A 117 3.69 -11.94 -10.40
CA THR A 117 3.25 -11.21 -9.22
C THR A 117 3.78 -11.82 -7.94
N LYS A 118 3.77 -11.04 -6.86
CA LYS A 118 3.97 -11.53 -5.49
C LYS A 118 2.65 -11.74 -4.75
N GLU A 119 1.55 -11.21 -5.29
CA GLU A 119 0.23 -11.29 -4.69
C GLU A 119 -0.78 -11.88 -5.67
N PHE A 120 -1.46 -12.95 -5.27
CA PHE A 120 -2.53 -13.61 -6.03
C PHE A 120 -3.35 -14.54 -5.12
N GLY A 121 -4.67 -14.54 -5.29
CA GLY A 121 -5.61 -15.35 -4.54
C GLY A 121 -5.40 -15.23 -3.02
N PRO A 122 -5.20 -16.34 -2.29
CA PRO A 122 -4.99 -16.31 -0.83
C PRO A 122 -3.70 -15.61 -0.40
N ALA A 123 -2.74 -15.42 -1.32
CA ALA A 123 -1.54 -14.63 -1.08
C ALA A 123 -1.76 -13.16 -1.44
N THR A 124 -2.60 -12.46 -0.67
CA THR A 124 -2.92 -11.05 -0.94
C THR A 124 -2.70 -10.20 0.31
N MET A 125 -1.93 -9.12 0.22
CA MET A 125 -1.68 -8.17 1.31
C MET A 125 -2.36 -6.82 1.07
N GLY A 126 -2.47 -6.40 -0.20
CA GLY A 126 -2.99 -5.08 -0.56
C GLY A 126 -3.91 -5.09 -1.78
N GLY A 127 -4.14 -3.88 -2.33
CA GLY A 127 -5.01 -3.68 -3.49
C GLY A 127 -4.50 -4.37 -4.76
N LEU A 128 -3.17 -4.54 -4.89
CA LEU A 128 -2.53 -5.24 -6.00
C LEU A 128 -3.07 -6.68 -6.13
N GLY A 129 -2.97 -7.47 -5.06
CA GLY A 129 -3.39 -8.87 -5.08
C GLY A 129 -4.88 -9.04 -5.33
N VAL A 130 -5.71 -8.19 -4.71
CA VAL A 130 -7.17 -8.19 -4.94
C VAL A 130 -7.48 -7.91 -6.41
N MET A 131 -6.90 -6.85 -6.96
CA MET A 131 -7.10 -6.43 -8.35
C MET A 131 -6.65 -7.52 -9.33
N LEU A 132 -5.44 -8.06 -9.16
CA LEU A 132 -4.91 -9.05 -10.08
C LEU A 132 -5.68 -10.38 -10.01
N THR A 133 -6.09 -10.79 -8.81
CA THR A 133 -6.93 -11.99 -8.67
C THR A 133 -8.24 -11.83 -9.43
N ALA A 134 -8.87 -10.66 -9.32
CA ALA A 134 -10.12 -10.37 -10.00
C ALA A 134 -9.94 -10.25 -11.53
N LEU A 135 -8.88 -9.58 -11.99
CA LEU A 135 -8.52 -9.46 -13.40
C LEU A 135 -8.31 -10.85 -14.02
N ALA A 136 -7.41 -11.65 -13.44
CA ALA A 136 -7.09 -12.98 -13.95
C ALA A 136 -8.32 -13.91 -13.95
N SER A 137 -9.14 -13.84 -12.90
CA SER A 137 -10.40 -14.60 -12.82
C SER A 137 -11.41 -14.18 -13.89
N ALA A 138 -11.45 -12.89 -14.24
CA ALA A 138 -12.32 -12.39 -15.30
C ALA A 138 -11.78 -12.75 -16.68
N GLN A 139 -10.47 -12.65 -16.90
CA GLN A 139 -9.81 -13.06 -18.15
C GLN A 139 -9.94 -14.57 -18.40
N ALA A 140 -9.89 -15.40 -17.35
CA ALA A 140 -10.01 -16.86 -17.46
C ALA A 140 -11.37 -17.32 -18.00
N LYS A 141 -12.41 -16.49 -17.91
CA LYS A 141 -13.74 -16.76 -18.52
C LYS A 141 -13.76 -16.56 -20.04
N SER A 142 -12.73 -15.91 -20.59
CA SER A 142 -12.62 -15.69 -22.03
C SER A 142 -12.18 -16.97 -22.72
N SER A 143 -12.95 -17.42 -23.71
CA SER A 143 -12.59 -18.57 -24.56
C SER A 143 -11.34 -18.34 -25.42
N ARG A 144 -10.85 -17.10 -25.51
CA ARG A 144 -9.66 -16.74 -26.30
C ARG A 144 -8.38 -16.65 -25.46
N LEU A 145 -8.49 -16.63 -24.14
CA LEU A 145 -7.34 -16.43 -23.25
C LEU A 145 -7.04 -17.69 -22.46
N SER A 146 -5.75 -17.97 -22.28
CA SER A 146 -5.27 -18.98 -21.34
C SER A 146 -4.46 -18.27 -20.26
N ILE A 147 -4.95 -18.28 -19.03
CA ILE A 147 -4.37 -17.48 -17.94
C ILE A 147 -3.49 -18.34 -17.04
N ALA A 148 -2.26 -17.86 -16.84
CA ALA A 148 -1.30 -18.42 -15.92
C ALA A 148 -0.73 -17.35 -14.99
N VAL A 149 -0.26 -17.76 -13.82
CA VAL A 149 0.32 -16.89 -12.79
C VAL A 149 1.62 -17.50 -12.28
N ALA A 150 2.71 -16.74 -12.31
CA ALA A 150 3.94 -17.07 -11.58
C ALA A 150 3.91 -16.40 -10.20
N LEU A 151 3.87 -17.21 -9.14
CA LEU A 151 3.72 -16.76 -7.75
C LEU A 151 4.80 -17.40 -6.86
N PRO A 152 5.39 -16.69 -5.89
CA PRO A 152 6.23 -17.32 -4.88
C PRO A 152 5.47 -18.36 -4.05
N HIS A 153 6.08 -19.51 -3.81
CA HIS A 153 5.50 -20.55 -2.97
C HIS A 153 5.68 -20.21 -1.48
N TYR A 154 4.82 -19.33 -0.95
CA TYR A 154 4.89 -18.91 0.44
C TYR A 154 4.56 -20.05 1.40
N SER A 155 5.35 -20.18 2.48
CA SER A 155 5.22 -21.30 3.42
C SER A 155 3.84 -21.41 4.09
N TYR A 156 3.16 -20.29 4.37
CA TYR A 156 1.83 -20.31 5.00
C TYR A 156 0.72 -20.82 4.07
N LEU A 157 0.93 -20.80 2.74
CA LEU A 157 -0.05 -21.31 1.78
C LEU A 157 -0.22 -22.82 1.88
N SER A 158 0.78 -23.54 2.38
CA SER A 158 0.71 -24.99 2.58
C SER A 158 -0.41 -25.41 3.53
N ALA A 159 -0.84 -24.53 4.43
CA ALA A 159 -1.96 -24.79 5.34
C ALA A 159 -3.34 -24.49 4.70
N GLN A 160 -3.36 -23.78 3.58
CA GLN A 160 -4.58 -23.30 2.90
C GLN A 160 -4.85 -24.05 1.59
N LEU A 161 -3.81 -24.62 0.98
CA LEU A 161 -3.87 -25.41 -0.24
C LEU A 161 -3.88 -26.92 0.10
N SER A 162 -4.76 -27.70 -0.53
CA SER A 162 -4.69 -29.16 -0.39
C SER A 162 -3.45 -29.70 -1.10
N HIS A 163 -2.74 -30.64 -0.47
CA HIS A 163 -1.57 -31.28 -1.07
C HIS A 163 -1.88 -32.05 -2.37
N SER A 164 -3.15 -32.44 -2.58
CA SER A 164 -3.61 -33.07 -3.83
C SER A 164 -3.57 -32.12 -5.03
N ASP A 165 -3.64 -30.82 -4.80
CA ASP A 165 -3.89 -29.82 -5.84
C ASP A 165 -2.58 -29.24 -6.41
N VAL A 166 -1.46 -29.50 -5.73
CA VAL A 166 -0.13 -29.00 -6.09
C VAL A 166 0.74 -30.14 -6.61
N ARG A 167 1.03 -30.12 -7.91
CA ARG A 167 1.90 -31.12 -8.57
C ARG A 167 3.29 -30.55 -8.85
N PRO A 168 4.39 -31.32 -8.68
CA PRO A 168 5.71 -30.89 -9.15
C PRO A 168 5.68 -30.63 -10.66
N PHE A 169 6.34 -29.55 -11.11
CA PHE A 169 6.40 -29.18 -12.53
C PHE A 169 7.82 -29.29 -13.09
N VAL A 170 8.76 -28.48 -12.60
CA VAL A 170 10.15 -28.49 -13.08
C VAL A 170 11.12 -28.08 -11.98
N ASN A 171 12.40 -28.44 -12.13
CA ASN A 171 13.48 -27.94 -11.28
C ASN A 171 14.39 -27.03 -12.10
N LEU A 172 14.27 -25.72 -11.87
CA LEU A 172 15.08 -24.71 -12.53
C LEU A 172 16.46 -24.60 -11.86
N THR A 173 17.42 -24.05 -12.61
CA THR A 173 18.78 -23.80 -12.11
C THR A 173 19.05 -22.30 -12.11
N ILE A 174 19.32 -21.74 -10.93
CA ILE A 174 19.58 -20.31 -10.73
C ILE A 174 21.07 -20.08 -10.49
N LEU A 175 21.68 -19.26 -11.33
CA LEU A 175 23.10 -18.94 -11.23
C LEU A 175 23.30 -17.70 -10.37
N VAL A 176 24.22 -17.81 -9.39
CA VAL A 176 24.63 -16.68 -8.56
C VAL A 176 26.15 -16.63 -8.47
N THR A 177 26.73 -15.51 -8.91
CA THR A 177 28.17 -15.27 -8.96
C THR A 177 28.58 -14.31 -7.86
N THR A 178 29.25 -14.81 -6.83
CA THR A 178 29.66 -13.99 -5.68
C THR A 178 31.17 -13.77 -5.66
N ARG A 179 31.60 -12.64 -5.10
CA ARG A 179 33.00 -12.36 -4.78
C ARG A 179 33.21 -12.45 -3.26
N PRO A 180 33.81 -13.52 -2.74
CA PRO A 180 34.08 -13.62 -1.30
C PRO A 180 35.07 -12.55 -0.84
N TRP A 181 34.86 -11.95 0.33
CA TRP A 181 35.72 -10.88 0.87
C TRP A 181 37.19 -11.31 1.04
N TYR A 182 37.47 -12.61 1.18
CA TYR A 182 38.80 -13.18 1.37
C TYR A 182 39.45 -13.70 0.07
N ARG A 183 38.78 -13.59 -1.09
CA ARG A 183 39.28 -14.08 -2.39
C ARG A 183 39.10 -13.05 -3.49
N TRP A 184 40.11 -12.92 -4.34
CA TRP A 184 40.07 -12.05 -5.52
C TRP A 184 39.28 -12.64 -6.70
N THR A 185 39.02 -13.96 -6.68
CA THR A 185 38.31 -14.68 -7.75
C THR A 185 36.81 -14.75 -7.52
N LEU A 186 36.04 -14.62 -8.61
CA LEU A 186 34.59 -14.84 -8.62
C LEU A 186 34.28 -16.33 -8.42
N ARG A 187 33.20 -16.61 -7.71
CA ARG A 187 32.66 -17.98 -7.53
C ARG A 187 31.21 -18.00 -7.98
N THR A 188 30.93 -18.73 -9.04
CA THR A 188 29.57 -19.04 -9.49
C THR A 188 29.06 -20.28 -8.76
N ARG A 189 27.82 -20.20 -8.27
CA ARG A 189 27.07 -21.30 -7.68
C ARG A 189 25.75 -21.48 -8.43
N TYR A 190 25.29 -22.72 -8.48
CA TYR A 190 24.05 -23.12 -9.10
C TYR A 190 23.10 -23.55 -7.98
N TYR A 191 21.94 -22.91 -7.91
CA TYR A 191 20.91 -23.17 -6.93
C TYR A 191 19.74 -23.84 -7.62
N ARG A 192 19.31 -25.01 -7.13
CA ARG A 192 18.09 -25.66 -7.59
C ARG A 192 16.89 -24.86 -7.11
N CYS A 193 15.93 -24.59 -7.99
CA CYS A 193 14.65 -23.96 -7.68
C CYS A 193 13.51 -24.89 -8.13
N PRO A 194 12.83 -25.59 -7.21
CA PRO A 194 11.66 -26.38 -7.55
C PRO A 194 10.50 -25.46 -7.90
N VAL A 195 9.79 -25.79 -8.98
CA VAL A 195 8.54 -25.15 -9.38
C VAL A 195 7.44 -26.21 -9.31
N SER A 196 6.33 -25.85 -8.67
CA SER A 196 5.12 -26.66 -8.65
C SER A 196 4.01 -25.97 -9.42
N LEU A 197 3.07 -26.74 -9.96
CA LEU A 197 1.89 -26.24 -10.66
C LEU A 197 0.65 -26.53 -9.81
N LEU A 198 -0.16 -25.51 -9.60
CA LEU A 198 -1.46 -25.55 -8.96
C LEU A 198 -2.51 -25.12 -9.97
N ARG A 199 -3.56 -25.91 -10.17
CA ARG A 199 -4.71 -25.50 -10.98
C ARG A 199 -5.74 -24.84 -10.07
N TRP A 200 -5.83 -23.52 -10.12
CA TRP A 200 -6.66 -22.72 -9.22
C TRP A 200 -7.98 -22.32 -9.90
N SER A 201 -9.10 -22.42 -9.18
CA SER A 201 -10.41 -21.99 -9.67
C SER A 201 -10.97 -20.86 -8.79
N PRO A 202 -11.53 -19.79 -9.39
CA PRO A 202 -12.17 -18.72 -8.63
C PRO A 202 -13.42 -19.23 -7.89
N GLY A 203 -13.54 -18.94 -6.60
CA GLY A 203 -14.79 -19.14 -5.84
C GLY A 203 -14.96 -20.44 -5.04
N VAL A 204 -13.95 -21.31 -4.97
CA VAL A 204 -13.97 -22.49 -4.10
C VAL A 204 -12.91 -22.35 -3.01
N GLU A 205 -13.35 -22.05 -1.78
CA GLU A 205 -12.55 -22.42 -0.59
C GLU A 205 -12.48 -23.96 -0.56
N SER A 206 -11.35 -24.48 -1.02
CA SER A 206 -10.85 -25.86 -0.94
C SER A 206 -11.62 -26.83 -0.04
N THR A 207 -12.77 -27.35 -0.48
CA THR A 207 -13.40 -28.55 0.16
C THR A 207 -14.36 -29.38 -0.70
N ILE A 208 -14.65 -29.06 -1.97
CA ILE A 208 -15.57 -29.88 -2.78
C ILE A 208 -14.96 -30.23 -4.14
N ALA A 209 -15.05 -31.51 -4.47
CA ALA A 209 -14.46 -32.15 -5.64
C ALA A 209 -14.84 -31.46 -6.95
N LEU A 210 -13.82 -31.29 -7.79
CA LEU A 210 -13.84 -30.65 -9.10
C LEU A 210 -14.73 -31.43 -10.09
N ASN A 211 -15.73 -30.77 -10.64
CA ASN A 211 -16.05 -30.98 -12.05
C ASN A 211 -15.11 -30.07 -12.85
N GLU A 212 -14.46 -30.63 -13.86
CA GLU A 212 -13.61 -29.92 -14.81
C GLU A 212 -14.39 -28.73 -15.38
N THR A 213 -13.98 -27.51 -15.03
CA THR A 213 -14.52 -26.27 -15.58
C THR A 213 -13.42 -25.57 -16.37
N ASP A 214 -13.78 -25.01 -17.52
CA ASP A 214 -12.90 -24.33 -18.47
C ASP A 214 -12.27 -23.02 -17.91
N ASP A 215 -12.67 -22.57 -16.70
CA ASP A 215 -12.26 -21.30 -16.08
C ASP A 215 -11.03 -21.41 -15.15
N ALA A 216 -10.29 -22.51 -15.21
CA ALA A 216 -9.17 -22.76 -14.31
C ALA A 216 -7.89 -22.00 -14.70
N ILE A 217 -7.20 -21.45 -13.69
CA ILE A 217 -5.96 -20.69 -13.84
C ILE A 217 -4.76 -21.54 -13.41
N ASP A 218 -3.74 -21.60 -14.25
CA ASP A 218 -2.49 -22.29 -13.94
C ASP A 218 -1.60 -21.41 -13.05
N VAL A 219 -1.29 -21.86 -11.84
CA VAL A 219 -0.42 -21.14 -10.90
C VAL A 219 0.91 -21.88 -10.74
N TYR A 220 1.97 -21.31 -11.32
CA TYR A 220 3.35 -21.78 -11.16
C TYR A 220 3.94 -21.23 -9.86
N LEU A 221 4.03 -22.10 -8.85
CA LEU A 221 4.56 -21.82 -7.52
C LEU A 221 6.08 -21.95 -7.51
N ILE A 222 6.79 -20.82 -7.44
CA ILE A 222 8.26 -20.74 -7.40
C ILE A 222 8.75 -21.05 -5.98
N GLY A 223 9.42 -22.18 -5.80
CA GLY A 223 9.83 -22.69 -4.50
C GLY A 223 11.22 -22.22 -4.01
N PRO A 224 11.49 -22.42 -2.70
CA PRO A 224 12.80 -22.20 -2.12
C PRO A 224 13.83 -23.22 -2.63
N SER A 225 15.11 -22.86 -2.54
CA SER A 225 16.20 -23.78 -2.86
C SER A 225 16.49 -24.74 -1.70
N ASP A 226 17.08 -25.90 -1.99
CA ASP A 226 17.56 -26.81 -0.93
C ASP A 226 18.79 -26.22 -0.18
N GLU A 227 19.41 -25.18 -0.72
CA GLU A 227 20.66 -24.60 -0.21
C GLU A 227 20.51 -23.17 0.34
N ARG A 228 21.31 -22.84 1.36
CA ARG A 228 21.40 -21.48 1.90
C ARG A 228 22.05 -20.50 0.90
N PRO A 229 21.59 -19.23 0.84
CA PRO A 229 20.55 -18.64 1.69
C PRO A 229 19.11 -18.83 1.17
N PHE A 230 18.93 -19.33 -0.04
CA PHE A 230 17.62 -19.42 -0.71
C PHE A 230 16.71 -20.53 -0.17
N SER A 231 17.22 -21.39 0.73
CA SER A 231 16.39 -22.25 1.56
C SER A 231 15.45 -21.50 2.50
N ALA A 232 15.68 -20.21 2.72
CA ALA A 232 14.77 -19.32 3.45
C ALA A 232 13.92 -18.45 2.50
N ALA A 233 14.00 -18.65 1.18
CA ALA A 233 13.17 -17.91 0.23
C ALA A 233 11.69 -18.22 0.48
N PHE A 234 10.86 -17.19 0.44
CA PHE A 234 9.40 -17.28 0.58
C PHE A 234 8.89 -17.87 1.90
N LEU A 235 9.76 -17.98 2.92
CA LEU A 235 9.32 -18.18 4.30
C LEU A 235 8.48 -16.97 4.72
N ALA A 236 7.23 -17.20 5.09
CA ALA A 236 6.26 -16.20 5.50
C ALA A 236 5.27 -16.82 6.49
N LYS A 237 4.95 -16.11 7.59
CA LYS A 237 3.99 -16.58 8.59
C LYS A 237 2.55 -16.33 8.16
N ASP A 238 2.33 -15.20 7.52
CA ASP A 238 1.03 -14.74 7.02
C ASP A 238 1.26 -13.79 5.83
N GLN A 239 0.16 -13.25 5.30
CA GLN A 239 0.14 -12.31 4.16
C GLN A 239 0.97 -11.04 4.41
N GLY A 240 1.15 -10.60 5.67
CA GLY A 240 1.95 -9.43 6.03
C GLY A 240 3.45 -9.61 5.77
N ASP A 241 3.92 -10.84 5.64
CA ASP A 241 5.32 -11.17 5.39
C ASP A 241 5.68 -11.27 3.90
N ILE A 242 4.73 -11.09 2.97
CA ILE A 242 4.95 -11.21 1.51
C ILE A 242 6.18 -10.39 1.03
N TYR A 243 6.35 -9.18 1.57
CA TYR A 243 7.44 -8.25 1.25
C TYR A 243 8.61 -8.30 2.25
N SER A 244 8.63 -9.28 3.15
CA SER A 244 9.66 -9.46 4.18
C SER A 244 10.55 -10.69 3.92
N ALA A 245 11.80 -10.66 4.37
CA ALA A 245 12.71 -11.80 4.26
C ALA A 245 13.30 -12.15 5.62
N TYR A 246 13.40 -13.45 5.87
CA TYR A 246 13.95 -14.00 7.09
C TYR A 246 15.46 -14.24 6.95
N LYS A 247 16.22 -13.83 7.98
CA LYS A 247 17.67 -14.06 8.02
C LYS A 247 17.95 -15.57 7.88
N PRO A 248 19.01 -15.97 7.13
CA PRO A 248 20.09 -15.14 6.61
C PRO A 248 19.84 -14.49 5.24
N LEU A 249 18.67 -14.69 4.63
CA LEU A 249 18.36 -14.15 3.31
C LEU A 249 18.12 -12.64 3.37
N LYS A 250 18.70 -11.89 2.43
CA LYS A 250 18.43 -10.46 2.25
C LYS A 250 17.13 -10.30 1.47
N GLN A 251 16.34 -9.28 1.80
CA GLN A 251 15.08 -8.98 1.09
C GLN A 251 15.28 -8.86 -0.44
N GLU A 252 16.24 -8.05 -0.87
CA GLU A 252 16.57 -7.89 -2.30
C GLU A 252 16.99 -9.21 -2.97
N TRP A 253 17.66 -10.12 -2.25
CA TRP A 253 18.06 -11.42 -2.81
C TRP A 253 16.87 -12.36 -2.98
N LYS A 254 15.85 -12.28 -2.11
CA LYS A 254 14.60 -13.03 -2.28
C LYS A 254 13.94 -12.64 -3.60
N ASP A 255 13.87 -11.34 -3.86
CA ASP A 255 13.17 -10.78 -5.03
C ASP A 255 13.97 -11.03 -6.33
N LEU A 256 15.29 -10.87 -6.30
CA LEU A 256 16.17 -11.17 -7.44
C LEU A 256 16.20 -12.68 -7.77
N TYR A 257 16.16 -13.55 -6.75
CA TYR A 257 16.04 -14.99 -6.92
C TYR A 257 14.71 -15.35 -7.60
N PHE A 258 13.60 -14.79 -7.12
CA PHE A 258 12.29 -14.95 -7.76
C PHE A 258 12.33 -14.49 -9.22
N ALA A 259 12.84 -13.27 -9.48
CA ALA A 259 12.88 -12.72 -10.83
C ALA A 259 13.73 -13.59 -11.79
N ARG A 260 14.87 -14.12 -11.32
CA ARG A 260 15.68 -15.07 -12.10
C ARG A 260 14.97 -16.39 -12.35
N ALA A 261 14.26 -16.92 -11.36
CA ALA A 261 13.51 -18.16 -11.50
C ALA A 261 12.36 -18.01 -12.50
N VAL A 262 11.62 -16.91 -12.48
CA VAL A 262 10.56 -16.66 -13.45
C VAL A 262 11.11 -16.50 -14.87
N ALA A 263 12.22 -15.76 -15.06
CA ALA A 263 12.84 -15.66 -16.37
C ALA A 263 13.29 -17.04 -16.92
N ALA A 264 13.83 -17.90 -16.03
CA ALA A 264 14.17 -19.28 -16.39
C ALA A 264 12.94 -20.16 -16.67
N LEU A 265 11.82 -19.92 -15.97
CA LEU A 265 10.53 -20.58 -16.22
C LEU A 265 9.96 -20.21 -17.60
N VAL A 266 9.94 -18.93 -17.95
CA VAL A 266 9.46 -18.46 -19.27
C VAL A 266 10.25 -19.14 -20.38
N ARG A 267 11.59 -19.16 -20.28
CA ARG A 267 12.45 -19.88 -21.23
C ARG A 267 12.11 -21.38 -21.29
N GLN A 268 11.85 -22.01 -20.14
CA GLN A 268 11.47 -23.43 -20.09
C GLN A 268 10.13 -23.69 -20.77
N LEU A 269 9.16 -22.78 -20.65
CA LEU A 269 7.85 -22.86 -21.31
C LEU A 269 7.97 -22.62 -22.83
N ASP A 270 8.88 -21.73 -23.25
CA ASP A 270 9.12 -21.40 -24.67
C ASP A 270 9.91 -22.48 -25.43
N GLU A 271 10.69 -23.31 -24.74
CA GLU A 271 11.49 -24.39 -25.33
C GLU A 271 10.65 -25.62 -25.72
N GLY A 272 9.35 -25.64 -25.39
CA GLY A 272 8.42 -26.72 -25.71
C GLY A 272 8.62 -27.99 -24.87
N PRO A 273 7.78 -29.03 -25.03
CA PRO A 273 7.84 -30.21 -24.18
C PRO A 273 9.16 -30.98 -24.38
N THR A 274 9.98 -31.06 -23.33
CA THR A 274 10.77 -32.29 -23.10
C THR A 274 9.77 -33.42 -22.82
N ALA A 275 10.14 -34.67 -23.13
CA ALA A 275 9.28 -35.86 -23.26
C ALA A 275 8.35 -36.27 -22.07
N THR A 276 8.16 -35.39 -21.08
CA THR A 276 7.40 -35.58 -19.84
C THR A 276 6.30 -34.53 -19.60
N LEU A 277 6.08 -33.57 -20.50
CA LEU A 277 5.06 -32.50 -20.34
C LEU A 277 3.89 -32.72 -21.33
N ASP A 278 2.66 -32.69 -20.83
CA ASP A 278 1.44 -32.85 -21.63
C ASP A 278 1.29 -31.72 -22.66
N ALA A 279 0.55 -31.97 -23.75
CA ALA A 279 0.32 -31.05 -24.88
C ALA A 279 -0.41 -29.72 -24.53
N VAL A 280 -0.64 -29.44 -23.24
CA VAL A 280 -1.32 -28.26 -22.69
C VAL A 280 -0.31 -27.16 -22.30
N ASP A 281 0.98 -27.47 -22.18
CA ASP A 281 2.04 -26.50 -21.90
C ASP A 281 2.46 -25.74 -23.18
N ARG A 282 1.65 -24.76 -23.57
CA ARG A 282 1.89 -23.88 -24.71
C ARG A 282 2.93 -22.79 -24.39
N VAL A 283 3.57 -22.28 -25.44
CA VAL A 283 4.45 -21.09 -25.43
C VAL A 283 3.75 -19.92 -24.76
N VAL A 284 4.49 -19.09 -24.01
CA VAL A 284 3.93 -17.89 -23.38
C VAL A 284 3.95 -16.75 -24.40
N ASP A 285 2.78 -16.25 -24.78
CA ASP A 285 2.67 -15.14 -25.73
C ASP A 285 2.93 -13.80 -25.05
N VAL A 286 2.40 -13.61 -23.83
CA VAL A 286 2.50 -12.37 -23.07
C VAL A 286 2.99 -12.64 -21.64
N VAL A 287 4.04 -11.94 -21.23
CA VAL A 287 4.49 -11.87 -19.84
C VAL A 287 4.06 -10.54 -19.24
N HIS A 288 3.11 -10.59 -18.31
CA HIS A 288 2.53 -9.41 -17.68
C HIS A 288 3.13 -9.20 -16.29
N LEU A 289 4.00 -8.19 -16.16
CA LEU A 289 4.73 -7.88 -14.93
C LEU A 289 3.97 -6.87 -14.07
N HIS A 290 3.67 -7.24 -12.83
CA HIS A 290 2.94 -6.36 -11.91
C HIS A 290 3.88 -5.73 -10.87
N GLY A 291 4.15 -4.43 -11.01
CA GLY A 291 4.87 -3.61 -10.01
C GLY A 291 6.40 -3.66 -10.07
N ALA A 292 7.04 -2.68 -9.43
CA ALA A 292 8.49 -2.43 -9.46
C ALA A 292 9.35 -3.66 -9.10
N THR A 293 8.86 -4.47 -8.16
CA THR A 293 9.61 -5.64 -7.65
C THR A 293 9.78 -6.76 -8.66
N ASN A 294 8.97 -6.78 -9.73
CA ASN A 294 9.00 -7.80 -10.77
C ASN A 294 9.70 -7.31 -12.06
N ALA A 295 10.07 -6.02 -12.16
CA ALA A 295 10.67 -5.45 -13.37
C ALA A 295 12.01 -6.09 -13.77
N MET A 296 12.78 -6.64 -12.81
CA MET A 296 14.02 -7.37 -13.11
C MET A 296 13.79 -8.65 -13.94
N VAL A 297 12.57 -9.19 -13.99
CA VAL A 297 12.23 -10.35 -14.83
C VAL A 297 12.46 -10.02 -16.30
N ALA A 298 11.96 -8.87 -16.77
CA ALA A 298 12.17 -8.41 -18.15
C ALA A 298 13.67 -8.27 -18.46
N HIS A 299 14.45 -7.70 -17.54
CA HIS A 299 15.90 -7.59 -17.72
C HIS A 299 16.55 -8.96 -17.90
N PHE A 300 16.20 -9.94 -17.08
CA PHE A 300 16.77 -11.29 -17.15
C PHE A 300 16.34 -12.05 -18.40
N MET A 301 15.08 -11.92 -18.82
CA MET A 301 14.58 -12.47 -20.09
C MET A 301 15.38 -11.93 -21.30
N ARG A 302 15.68 -10.63 -21.33
CA ARG A 302 16.41 -9.98 -22.44
C ARG A 302 17.94 -10.08 -22.31
N ALA A 303 18.48 -10.44 -21.15
CA ALA A 303 19.92 -10.50 -20.89
C ALA A 303 20.56 -11.86 -21.20
N ASP A 304 19.84 -12.95 -20.97
CA ASP A 304 20.40 -14.30 -21.07
C ASP A 304 20.39 -14.85 -22.51
N ASP A 305 19.59 -14.28 -23.41
CA ASP A 305 19.48 -14.77 -24.79
C ASP A 305 19.15 -13.64 -25.80
N ALA A 306 20.12 -13.30 -26.66
CA ALA A 306 19.94 -12.33 -27.74
C ALA A 306 19.07 -12.85 -28.90
N ARG A 307 18.81 -14.16 -28.98
CA ARG A 307 17.95 -14.81 -29.99
C ARG A 307 16.54 -15.12 -29.47
N ALA A 308 16.35 -15.33 -28.16
CA ALA A 308 15.02 -15.51 -27.54
C ALA A 308 14.34 -14.20 -27.12
N ALA A 309 15.03 -13.05 -27.19
CA ALA A 309 14.54 -11.73 -26.81
C ALA A 309 13.31 -11.19 -27.59
N GLN A 310 12.64 -12.03 -28.39
CA GLN A 310 11.62 -11.63 -29.35
C GLN A 310 10.46 -12.64 -29.50
N ARG A 311 10.26 -13.54 -28.51
CA ARG A 311 9.15 -14.51 -28.54
C ARG A 311 7.91 -14.03 -27.78
N SER A 312 8.05 -13.69 -26.50
CA SER A 312 6.94 -13.18 -25.69
C SER A 312 6.94 -11.66 -25.63
N ALA A 313 5.78 -11.04 -25.81
CA ALA A 313 5.56 -9.63 -25.49
C ALA A 313 5.61 -9.41 -23.97
N VAL A 314 6.08 -8.25 -23.54
CA VAL A 314 6.15 -7.86 -22.13
C VAL A 314 5.20 -6.71 -21.88
N VAL A 315 4.21 -6.92 -21.03
CA VAL A 315 3.35 -5.85 -20.51
C VAL A 315 3.83 -5.52 -19.09
N TYR A 316 4.02 -4.25 -18.77
CA TYR A 316 4.39 -3.82 -17.42
C TYR A 316 3.29 -2.94 -16.82
N SER A 317 2.70 -3.35 -15.69
CA SER A 317 1.74 -2.52 -14.97
C SER A 317 2.39 -1.79 -13.80
N LEU A 318 2.26 -0.47 -13.79
CA LEU A 318 2.67 0.39 -12.68
C LEU A 318 1.50 0.54 -11.68
N HIS A 319 1.67 0.00 -10.46
CA HIS A 319 0.62 -0.04 -9.42
C HIS A 319 0.81 0.97 -8.29
N ASP A 320 2.02 1.09 -7.75
CA ASP A 320 2.32 1.97 -6.61
C ASP A 320 3.64 2.72 -6.87
N SER A 321 3.52 3.88 -7.50
CA SER A 321 4.67 4.72 -7.84
C SER A 321 5.23 5.50 -6.65
N LEU A 322 4.59 5.42 -5.47
CA LEU A 322 5.00 6.16 -4.28
C LEU A 322 6.11 5.43 -3.48
N ASP A 323 6.23 4.11 -3.65
CA ASP A 323 7.12 3.25 -2.84
C ASP A 323 8.44 2.87 -3.56
N GLU A 324 8.86 3.67 -4.56
CA GLU A 324 10.10 3.45 -5.34
C GLU A 324 11.36 3.18 -4.48
N VAL A 325 11.50 3.90 -3.37
CA VAL A 325 12.66 3.75 -2.47
C VAL A 325 12.61 2.42 -1.72
N GLU A 326 11.42 1.97 -1.31
CA GLU A 326 11.23 0.73 -0.55
C GLU A 326 11.60 -0.49 -1.40
N TYR A 327 11.24 -0.47 -2.69
CA TYR A 327 11.46 -1.58 -3.62
C TYR A 327 12.74 -1.48 -4.45
N SER A 328 13.55 -0.45 -4.21
CA SER A 328 14.86 -0.29 -4.85
C SER A 328 15.87 -1.37 -4.40
N ASN A 329 16.85 -1.64 -5.26
CA ASN A 329 17.89 -2.65 -5.00
C ASN A 329 19.26 -1.97 -4.82
N LEU A 330 20.09 -2.46 -3.90
CA LEU A 330 21.49 -2.09 -3.88
C LEU A 330 22.22 -2.79 -5.02
N VAL A 331 23.02 -2.05 -5.79
CA VAL A 331 23.74 -2.58 -6.95
C VAL A 331 24.61 -3.79 -6.57
N LYS A 332 25.30 -3.74 -5.42
CA LYS A 332 26.09 -4.86 -4.88
C LYS A 332 25.30 -6.16 -4.64
N ASN A 333 23.98 -6.06 -4.49
CA ASN A 333 23.10 -7.21 -4.31
C ASN A 333 22.50 -7.70 -5.64
N VAL A 334 22.47 -6.84 -6.67
CA VAL A 334 22.07 -7.18 -8.05
C VAL A 334 23.20 -7.85 -8.81
N GLU A 335 24.44 -7.34 -8.68
CA GLU A 335 25.64 -7.86 -9.34
C GLU A 335 25.78 -9.38 -9.32
N PRO A 336 25.49 -10.09 -8.20
CA PRO A 336 25.62 -11.55 -8.18
C PRO A 336 24.68 -12.29 -9.11
N PHE A 337 23.59 -11.67 -9.52
CA PHE A 337 22.60 -12.28 -10.42
C PHE A 337 22.82 -11.88 -11.87
N LEU A 338 23.81 -11.04 -12.21
CA LEU A 338 24.10 -10.65 -13.59
C LEU A 338 24.94 -11.73 -14.30
N PRO A 339 24.85 -11.84 -15.65
CA PRO A 339 25.66 -12.80 -16.42
C PRO A 339 27.17 -12.52 -16.30
N ALA A 340 28.00 -13.51 -16.64
CA ALA A 340 29.44 -13.55 -16.35
C ALA A 340 30.23 -12.33 -16.88
N SER A 341 29.79 -11.68 -17.96
CA SER A 341 30.26 -10.35 -18.34
C SER A 341 29.55 -9.27 -17.50
N ALA A 342 29.80 -9.25 -16.19
CA ALA A 342 29.18 -8.30 -15.26
C ALA A 342 29.34 -6.83 -15.72
N ALA A 343 30.42 -6.52 -16.46
CA ALA A 343 30.66 -5.21 -17.06
C ALA A 343 29.58 -4.78 -18.08
N THR A 344 29.10 -5.69 -18.94
CA THR A 344 28.01 -5.38 -19.89
C THR A 344 26.63 -5.46 -19.23
N GLY A 345 26.43 -6.37 -18.27
CA GLY A 345 25.18 -6.46 -17.51
C GLY A 345 24.90 -5.18 -16.71
N LEU A 346 25.90 -4.69 -15.98
CA LEU A 346 25.75 -3.46 -15.19
C LEU A 346 25.68 -2.20 -16.07
N ALA A 347 26.32 -2.22 -17.25
CA ALA A 347 26.22 -1.12 -18.21
C ALA A 347 24.77 -0.88 -18.67
N ARG A 348 23.97 -1.94 -18.89
CA ARG A 348 22.54 -1.83 -19.24
C ARG A 348 21.70 -1.24 -18.12
N LEU A 349 22.11 -1.41 -16.86
CA LEU A 349 21.38 -0.91 -15.70
C LEU A 349 21.76 0.52 -15.30
N ARG A 350 22.87 1.06 -15.82
CA ARG A 350 23.39 2.41 -15.47
C ARG A 350 22.34 3.52 -15.50
N PRO A 351 21.46 3.63 -16.51
CA PRO A 351 20.45 4.70 -16.57
C PRO A 351 19.51 4.73 -15.35
N TYR A 352 19.34 3.58 -14.69
CA TYR A 352 18.42 3.39 -13.57
C TYR A 352 19.12 3.39 -12.21
N THR A 353 20.44 3.64 -12.20
CA THR A 353 21.24 3.68 -10.97
C THR A 353 21.50 5.09 -10.47
N TYR A 354 21.29 5.29 -9.18
CA TYR A 354 21.43 6.56 -8.47
C TYR A 354 22.32 6.39 -7.23
N ARG A 355 22.48 7.47 -6.45
CA ARG A 355 23.35 7.49 -5.25
C ARG A 355 24.78 7.03 -5.57
N ARG A 356 25.43 7.67 -6.55
CA ARG A 356 26.76 7.29 -7.07
C ARG A 356 26.80 5.83 -7.55
N ALA A 357 25.78 5.42 -8.31
CA ALA A 357 25.62 4.07 -8.86
C ALA A 357 25.59 2.95 -7.81
N THR A 358 25.05 3.22 -6.62
CA THR A 358 24.95 2.21 -5.53
C THR A 358 23.55 1.67 -5.34
N GLN A 359 22.54 2.35 -5.87
CA GLN A 359 21.12 2.00 -5.72
C GLN A 359 20.44 2.00 -7.09
N LEU A 360 19.66 0.97 -7.38
CA LEU A 360 18.92 0.72 -8.60
C LEU A 360 17.42 0.88 -8.33
N PHE A 361 16.76 1.72 -9.13
CA PHE A 361 15.30 1.88 -9.13
C PHE A 361 14.73 1.15 -10.34
N THR A 362 13.78 0.24 -10.13
CA THR A 362 13.44 -0.77 -11.14
C THR A 362 12.18 -0.45 -11.94
N SER A 363 11.35 0.52 -11.56
CA SER A 363 10.14 0.82 -12.32
C SER A 363 10.43 1.45 -13.68
N ALA A 364 11.35 2.42 -13.76
CA ALA A 364 11.78 2.98 -15.04
C ALA A 364 12.39 1.90 -15.97
N LEU A 365 13.13 0.95 -15.38
CA LEU A 365 13.63 -0.23 -16.11
C LEU A 365 12.48 -1.09 -16.64
N GLY A 366 11.44 -1.33 -15.83
CA GLY A 366 10.25 -2.09 -16.24
C GLY A 366 9.49 -1.42 -17.37
N ILE A 367 9.31 -0.09 -17.29
CA ILE A 367 8.67 0.73 -18.32
C ILE A 367 9.45 0.62 -19.64
N ASP A 368 10.75 0.91 -19.61
CA ASP A 368 11.59 0.93 -20.81
C ASP A 368 11.76 -0.44 -21.48
N LEU A 369 11.73 -1.54 -20.70
CA LEU A 369 11.86 -2.91 -21.23
C LEU A 369 10.53 -3.56 -21.62
N SER A 370 9.41 -2.94 -21.30
CA SER A 370 8.09 -3.40 -21.72
C SER A 370 7.80 -3.02 -23.17
N ASP A 371 6.97 -3.81 -23.84
CA ASP A 371 6.39 -3.45 -25.13
C ASP A 371 5.25 -2.44 -24.87
N VAL A 372 4.33 -2.75 -23.95
CA VAL A 372 3.29 -1.81 -23.46
C VAL A 372 3.40 -1.61 -21.95
N THR A 373 3.29 -0.35 -21.51
CA THR A 373 3.16 0.00 -20.10
C THR A 373 1.71 0.33 -19.78
N THR A 374 1.18 -0.29 -18.73
CA THR A 374 -0.18 -0.02 -18.25
C THR A 374 -0.18 0.68 -16.90
N PHE A 375 -1.21 1.47 -16.64
CA PHE A 375 -1.48 2.13 -15.37
C PHE A 375 -2.89 1.80 -14.90
N VAL A 376 -3.13 1.76 -13.59
CA VAL A 376 -4.37 1.24 -12.98
C VAL A 376 -5.61 2.17 -13.07
N SER A 377 -5.48 3.31 -13.73
CA SER A 377 -6.53 4.31 -13.91
C SER A 377 -6.31 5.08 -15.20
N ARG A 378 -7.33 5.17 -16.03
CA ARG A 378 -7.29 5.95 -17.27
C ARG A 378 -7.16 7.45 -17.00
N SER A 379 -7.94 7.99 -16.06
CA SER A 379 -7.90 9.43 -15.78
C SER A 379 -6.58 9.84 -15.15
N ILE A 380 -6.03 9.03 -14.23
CA ILE A 380 -4.72 9.35 -13.64
C ILE A 380 -3.61 9.23 -14.69
N ALA A 381 -3.65 8.22 -15.58
CA ALA A 381 -2.68 8.12 -16.67
C ALA A 381 -2.70 9.37 -17.56
N ALA A 382 -3.90 9.85 -17.91
CA ALA A 382 -4.07 11.09 -18.67
C ALA A 382 -3.51 12.31 -17.91
N ASP A 383 -3.81 12.42 -16.61
CA ASP A 383 -3.32 13.52 -15.78
C ASP A 383 -1.79 13.47 -15.59
N ILE A 384 -1.18 12.29 -15.53
CA ILE A 384 0.29 12.11 -15.47
C ILE A 384 0.93 12.64 -16.76
N VAL A 385 0.44 12.18 -17.91
CA VAL A 385 0.96 12.55 -19.24
C VAL A 385 0.71 14.03 -19.54
N GLY A 386 -0.45 14.54 -19.17
CA GLY A 386 -0.83 15.95 -19.25
C GLY A 386 -0.19 16.85 -18.19
N ARG A 387 0.62 16.29 -17.26
CA ARG A 387 1.29 17.00 -16.15
C ARG A 387 0.33 17.73 -15.19
N GLN A 388 -0.91 17.25 -15.11
CA GLN A 388 -1.93 17.70 -14.14
C GLN A 388 -1.83 16.95 -12.81
N PHE A 389 -1.23 15.76 -12.81
CA PHE A 389 -0.94 14.97 -11.61
C PHE A 389 0.57 14.76 -11.45
N ARG A 390 1.07 14.96 -10.22
CA ARG A 390 2.45 14.67 -9.83
C ARG A 390 2.45 13.74 -8.63
N PHE A 391 3.49 12.93 -8.52
CA PHE A 391 3.66 12.02 -7.40
C PHE A 391 5.11 12.00 -6.90
N HIS A 392 5.30 11.43 -5.71
CA HIS A 392 6.61 11.37 -5.07
C HIS A 392 7.64 10.67 -5.98
N LEU A 393 8.80 11.29 -6.19
CA LEU A 393 9.89 10.78 -7.03
C LEU A 393 9.52 10.54 -8.50
N GLU A 394 8.50 11.24 -9.03
CA GLU A 394 8.11 11.17 -10.44
C GLU A 394 9.30 11.32 -11.41
N ASP A 395 10.28 12.15 -11.07
CA ASP A 395 11.47 12.40 -11.89
C ASP A 395 12.29 11.13 -12.21
N LEU A 396 12.13 10.05 -11.44
CA LEU A 396 12.76 8.76 -11.71
C LEU A 396 12.14 8.03 -12.91
N VAL A 397 10.84 8.18 -13.12
CA VAL A 397 10.04 7.37 -14.06
C VAL A 397 9.40 8.19 -15.17
N MET A 398 9.17 9.49 -14.97
CA MET A 398 8.53 10.36 -15.94
C MET A 398 9.21 10.40 -17.31
N PRO A 399 10.54 10.37 -17.44
CA PRO A 399 11.17 10.28 -18.77
C PRO A 399 10.75 9.01 -19.54
N SER A 400 10.66 7.87 -18.85
CA SER A 400 10.24 6.60 -19.43
C SER A 400 8.74 6.59 -19.75
N ILE A 401 7.90 7.09 -18.84
CA ILE A 401 6.46 7.25 -19.06
C ILE A 401 6.19 8.16 -20.26
N ALA A 402 6.89 9.29 -20.34
CA ALA A 402 6.72 10.25 -21.41
C ALA A 402 7.09 9.66 -22.77
N ALA A 403 8.18 8.88 -22.84
CA ALA A 403 8.58 8.18 -24.06
C ALA A 403 7.50 7.17 -24.49
N LYS A 404 7.01 6.33 -23.56
CA LYS A 404 5.92 5.38 -23.84
C LYS A 404 4.63 6.07 -24.27
N ALA A 405 4.30 7.21 -23.65
CA ALA A 405 3.12 7.98 -24.01
C ALA A 405 3.23 8.62 -25.39
N THR A 406 4.43 9.06 -25.82
CA THR A 406 4.67 9.57 -27.18
C THR A 406 4.38 8.50 -28.23
N ASP A 407 4.72 7.25 -27.94
CA ASP A 407 4.53 6.12 -28.85
C ASP A 407 3.10 5.53 -28.80
N GLY A 408 2.25 6.01 -27.88
CA GLY A 408 0.91 5.44 -27.64
C GLY A 408 0.91 4.17 -26.79
N ASP A 409 2.05 3.80 -26.21
CA ASP A 409 2.28 2.56 -25.45
C ASP A 409 2.14 2.75 -23.92
N PHE A 410 1.64 3.90 -23.46
CA PHE A 410 1.31 4.15 -22.04
C PHE A 410 -0.20 4.19 -21.86
N ILE A 411 -0.78 3.08 -21.42
CA ILE A 411 -2.23 2.88 -21.38
C ILE A 411 -2.74 2.78 -19.94
N GLY A 412 -3.52 3.76 -19.50
CA GLY A 412 -4.31 3.66 -18.28
C GLY A 412 -5.54 2.80 -18.48
N VAL A 413 -5.60 1.64 -17.82
CA VAL A 413 -6.75 0.74 -17.76
C VAL A 413 -7.40 0.87 -16.39
N THR A 414 -8.64 1.35 -16.36
CA THR A 414 -9.35 1.58 -15.10
C THR A 414 -9.76 0.26 -14.46
N ASN A 415 -9.27 0.03 -13.23
CA ASN A 415 -9.64 -1.13 -12.43
C ASN A 415 -11.17 -1.30 -12.26
N ALA A 416 -11.57 -2.47 -11.78
CA ALA A 416 -12.97 -2.81 -11.58
C ALA A 416 -13.24 -3.37 -10.18
N LEU A 417 -14.53 -3.41 -9.84
CA LEU A 417 -15.03 -4.00 -8.62
C LEU A 417 -14.95 -5.53 -8.71
N ASP A 418 -14.26 -6.14 -7.75
CA ASP A 418 -14.24 -7.58 -7.58
C ASP A 418 -15.50 -8.07 -6.87
N LEU A 419 -16.26 -8.94 -7.53
CA LEU A 419 -17.46 -9.58 -6.98
C LEU A 419 -17.20 -11.02 -6.51
N SER A 420 -15.99 -11.54 -6.71
CA SER A 420 -15.63 -12.90 -6.34
C SER A 420 -15.30 -13.06 -4.86
N ASP A 421 -14.87 -11.99 -4.17
CA ASP A 421 -14.61 -12.02 -2.73
C ASP A 421 -15.92 -12.17 -1.93
N PRO A 422 -16.16 -13.33 -1.30
CA PRO A 422 -17.41 -13.59 -0.58
C PRO A 422 -17.59 -12.67 0.63
N ASN A 423 -16.51 -12.11 1.21
CA ASN A 423 -16.64 -11.22 2.37
C ASN A 423 -17.06 -9.80 1.98
N LYS A 424 -16.99 -9.46 0.69
CA LYS A 424 -17.33 -8.13 0.16
C LYS A 424 -18.51 -8.16 -0.81
N ASN A 425 -19.14 -9.32 -0.99
CA ASN A 425 -20.30 -9.48 -1.85
C ASN A 425 -21.60 -9.51 -1.01
N PRO A 426 -22.49 -8.50 -1.12
CA PRO A 426 -23.71 -8.45 -0.33
C PRO A 426 -24.76 -9.50 -0.72
N PHE A 427 -24.61 -10.16 -1.87
CA PHE A 427 -25.53 -11.18 -2.38
C PHE A 427 -25.11 -12.59 -1.97
N THR A 428 -23.81 -12.90 -2.04
CA THR A 428 -23.29 -14.27 -1.89
C THR A 428 -22.48 -14.50 -0.62
N SER A 429 -22.27 -13.48 0.21
CA SER A 429 -21.48 -13.64 1.43
C SER A 429 -22.03 -14.73 2.35
N PRO A 430 -21.24 -15.77 2.69
CA PRO A 430 -21.67 -16.82 3.61
C PRO A 430 -22.13 -16.27 4.97
N ILE A 431 -21.42 -15.25 5.49
CA ILE A 431 -21.77 -14.59 6.75
C ILE A 431 -23.14 -13.92 6.66
N LEU A 432 -23.44 -13.23 5.54
CA LEU A 432 -24.74 -12.58 5.35
C LEU A 432 -25.86 -13.58 5.08
N LEU A 433 -25.60 -14.61 4.28
CA LEU A 433 -26.56 -15.67 3.96
C LEU A 433 -26.95 -16.44 5.22
N GLN A 434 -25.97 -16.92 6.00
CA GLN A 434 -26.20 -17.63 7.25
C GLN A 434 -26.96 -16.78 8.28
N ALA A 435 -26.73 -15.46 8.26
CA ALA A 435 -27.43 -14.53 9.14
C ALA A 435 -28.83 -14.10 8.64
N GLY A 436 -29.23 -14.47 7.42
CA GLY A 436 -30.48 -13.99 6.80
C GLY A 436 -30.47 -12.49 6.42
N LEU A 437 -29.27 -11.96 6.17
CA LEU A 437 -28.99 -10.54 5.96
C LEU A 437 -28.52 -10.22 4.54
N ALA A 438 -28.25 -11.23 3.71
CA ALA A 438 -27.84 -11.02 2.33
C ALA A 438 -28.93 -10.27 1.55
N PHE A 439 -28.49 -9.49 0.56
CA PHE A 439 -29.38 -9.05 -0.49
C PHE A 439 -29.94 -10.27 -1.22
N PRO A 440 -31.20 -10.23 -1.68
CA PRO A 440 -31.78 -11.39 -2.36
C PRO A 440 -30.97 -11.74 -3.60
N ALA A 441 -30.86 -13.04 -3.87
CA ALA A 441 -30.16 -13.55 -5.03
C ALA A 441 -30.74 -12.93 -6.31
N LEU A 442 -29.84 -12.59 -7.21
CA LEU A 442 -30.20 -12.19 -8.57
C LEU A 442 -30.72 -13.43 -9.31
N PRO A 443 -31.81 -13.36 -10.09
CA PRO A 443 -32.33 -14.52 -10.81
C PRO A 443 -31.25 -15.14 -11.72
N GLU A 444 -31.11 -16.47 -11.70
CA GLU A 444 -30.21 -17.20 -12.59
C GLU A 444 -30.59 -16.97 -14.06
N GLY A 445 -29.59 -16.78 -14.93
CA GLY A 445 -29.78 -16.53 -16.37
C GLY A 445 -29.85 -15.06 -16.79
N VAL A 446 -29.79 -14.10 -15.85
CA VAL A 446 -29.63 -12.68 -16.17
C VAL A 446 -28.14 -12.39 -16.40
N ALA A 447 -27.66 -12.64 -17.61
CA ALA A 447 -26.27 -12.35 -18.02
C ALA A 447 -25.85 -10.88 -17.82
N ASN A 448 -26.81 -9.97 -17.76
CA ASN A 448 -26.60 -8.55 -17.46
C ASN A 448 -27.45 -8.14 -16.25
N VAL A 449 -26.87 -8.28 -15.05
CA VAL A 449 -27.45 -7.86 -13.75
C VAL A 449 -27.99 -6.42 -13.81
N THR A 450 -27.31 -5.57 -14.58
CA THR A 450 -27.68 -4.19 -14.89
C THR A 450 -29.07 -4.07 -15.53
N THR A 451 -29.45 -4.95 -16.46
CA THR A 451 -30.73 -4.86 -17.20
C THR A 451 -31.93 -5.25 -16.34
N SER A 452 -31.82 -6.30 -15.51
CA SER A 452 -32.93 -6.71 -14.63
C SER A 452 -33.15 -5.68 -13.51
N LEU A 453 -32.08 -5.15 -12.92
CA LEU A 453 -32.17 -4.06 -11.95
C LEU A 453 -32.68 -2.75 -12.57
N ALA A 454 -32.24 -2.41 -13.79
CA ALA A 454 -32.72 -1.23 -14.52
C ALA A 454 -34.21 -1.30 -14.87
N SER A 455 -34.73 -2.50 -15.15
CA SER A 455 -36.13 -2.72 -15.52
C SER A 455 -37.10 -2.64 -14.34
N GLY A 456 -36.62 -2.59 -13.09
CA GLY A 456 -37.45 -2.51 -11.88
C GLY A 456 -38.32 -3.76 -11.61
N GLN A 457 -38.15 -4.84 -12.38
CA GLN A 457 -39.07 -5.98 -12.41
C GLN A 457 -39.02 -6.88 -11.16
N VAL A 458 -38.02 -6.75 -10.29
CA VAL A 458 -37.88 -7.59 -9.08
C VAL A 458 -37.85 -6.73 -7.81
N PRO A 459 -38.78 -6.92 -6.84
CA PRO A 459 -38.68 -6.36 -5.50
C PRO A 459 -37.51 -6.99 -4.71
N LEU A 460 -36.30 -6.44 -4.82
CA LEU A 460 -35.26 -6.60 -3.81
C LEU A 460 -35.55 -5.62 -2.66
N PRO A 461 -35.80 -6.07 -1.41
CA PRO A 461 -35.95 -5.19 -0.27
C PRO A 461 -34.57 -4.92 0.39
N LEU A 462 -33.70 -4.19 -0.30
CA LEU A 462 -32.34 -3.88 0.15
C LEU A 462 -32.36 -3.12 1.47
N ILE A 463 -33.26 -2.13 1.62
CA ILE A 463 -33.39 -1.34 2.85
C ILE A 463 -33.77 -2.22 4.04
N ALA A 464 -34.62 -3.23 3.83
CA ALA A 464 -35.00 -4.16 4.88
C ALA A 464 -33.81 -5.03 5.33
N ALA A 465 -32.96 -5.47 4.39
CA ALA A 465 -31.74 -6.20 4.72
C ALA A 465 -30.77 -5.35 5.56
N LYS A 466 -30.55 -4.09 5.17
CA LYS A 466 -29.73 -3.13 5.94
C LYS A 466 -30.27 -2.93 7.37
N ARG A 467 -31.58 -2.77 7.53
CA ARG A 467 -32.24 -2.63 8.85
C ARG A 467 -32.07 -3.88 9.72
N ARG A 468 -32.25 -5.08 9.15
CA ARG A 468 -32.02 -6.34 9.87
C ARG A 468 -30.55 -6.48 10.30
N ALA A 469 -29.62 -6.08 9.44
CA ALA A 469 -28.19 -6.12 9.75
C ALA A 469 -27.85 -5.19 10.92
N ARG A 470 -28.39 -3.96 10.92
CA ARG A 470 -28.25 -3.03 12.05
C ARG A 470 -28.79 -3.64 13.34
N GLN A 471 -30.02 -4.13 13.32
CA GLN A 471 -30.65 -4.75 14.50
C GLN A 471 -29.81 -5.93 15.03
N LYS A 472 -29.25 -6.76 14.15
CA LYS A 472 -28.36 -7.86 14.54
C LYS A 472 -27.11 -7.37 15.28
N LEU A 473 -26.50 -6.27 14.85
CA LEU A 473 -25.33 -5.70 15.51
C LEU A 473 -25.67 -5.11 16.89
N LEU A 474 -26.83 -4.47 17.03
CA LEU A 474 -27.31 -3.98 18.34
C LEU A 474 -27.47 -5.13 19.34
N GLU A 475 -27.98 -6.28 18.88
CA GLU A 475 -28.17 -7.47 19.71
C GLU A 475 -26.85 -8.18 20.04
N ARG A 476 -25.94 -8.29 19.08
CA ARG A 476 -24.73 -9.12 19.19
C ARG A 476 -23.53 -8.39 19.74
N LEU A 477 -23.47 -7.06 19.56
CA LEU A 477 -22.36 -6.22 19.99
C LEU A 477 -22.84 -5.07 20.90
N PRO A 478 -23.59 -5.34 22.00
CA PRO A 478 -24.18 -4.29 22.86
C PRO A 478 -23.13 -3.47 23.62
N ARG A 479 -21.87 -3.92 23.66
CA ARG A 479 -20.75 -3.14 24.21
C ARG A 479 -20.24 -2.08 23.25
N LEU A 480 -20.49 -2.27 21.95
CA LEU A 480 -20.09 -1.33 20.91
C LEU A 480 -21.26 -0.44 20.52
N PHE A 481 -22.45 -1.00 20.34
CA PHE A 481 -23.64 -0.27 19.89
C PHE A 481 -24.75 -0.28 20.93
N THR A 482 -25.50 0.82 21.05
CA THR A 482 -26.61 1.00 22.00
C THR A 482 -27.95 1.08 21.26
N ALA A 483 -29.08 1.02 21.97
CA ALA A 483 -30.40 1.13 21.33
C ALA A 483 -30.59 2.44 20.54
N GLU A 484 -29.95 3.53 20.98
CA GLU A 484 -29.95 4.83 20.28
C GLU A 484 -29.30 4.76 18.89
N ASP A 485 -28.40 3.81 18.66
CA ASP A 485 -27.77 3.60 17.36
C ASP A 485 -28.75 3.18 16.26
N ARG A 486 -29.96 2.73 16.62
CA ARG A 486 -30.98 2.36 15.64
C ARG A 486 -31.38 3.54 14.76
N ASP A 487 -31.52 4.71 15.38
CA ASP A 487 -32.23 5.87 14.82
C ASP A 487 -31.30 7.04 14.47
N ARG A 488 -30.00 6.77 14.26
CA ARG A 488 -28.99 7.72 13.78
C ARG A 488 -28.19 7.17 12.60
N PRO A 489 -27.63 8.03 11.73
CA PRO A 489 -26.81 7.61 10.59
C PRO A 489 -25.48 6.99 11.02
N TRP A 490 -25.11 5.90 10.36
CA TRP A 490 -23.84 5.20 10.53
C TRP A 490 -22.91 5.52 9.34
N PHE A 491 -21.79 6.18 9.64
CA PHE A 491 -20.68 6.44 8.74
C PHE A 491 -19.63 5.36 8.91
N LEU A 492 -19.17 4.77 7.81
CA LEU A 492 -18.20 3.67 7.82
C LEU A 492 -16.92 4.05 7.09
N PHE A 493 -15.80 4.00 7.81
CA PHE A 493 -14.46 4.04 7.23
C PHE A 493 -13.88 2.63 7.20
N ILE A 494 -13.34 2.22 6.05
CA ILE A 494 -12.63 0.94 5.90
C ILE A 494 -11.25 1.19 5.30
N GLY A 495 -10.20 0.72 5.94
CA GLY A 495 -8.85 0.80 5.37
C GLY A 495 -7.74 0.76 6.43
N ARG A 496 -6.49 0.80 5.95
CA ARG A 496 -5.34 0.96 6.84
C ARG A 496 -5.37 2.35 7.46
N TYR A 497 -5.07 2.45 8.76
CA TYR A 497 -4.95 3.73 9.46
C TYR A 497 -3.69 4.45 9.00
N GLN A 498 -3.81 5.20 7.91
CA GLN A 498 -2.72 5.90 7.25
C GLN A 498 -3.09 7.36 6.93
N TYR A 499 -2.07 8.22 6.86
CA TYR A 499 -2.29 9.63 6.50
C TYR A 499 -2.86 9.81 5.09
N ASN A 500 -2.37 9.06 4.09
CA ASN A 500 -2.90 9.09 2.72
C ASN A 500 -4.36 8.63 2.61
N LYS A 501 -4.87 7.87 3.57
CA LYS A 501 -6.30 7.50 3.69
C LYS A 501 -7.14 8.55 4.40
N GLY A 502 -6.56 9.70 4.72
CA GLY A 502 -7.28 10.85 5.27
C GLY A 502 -7.73 10.68 6.73
N CYS A 503 -7.05 9.83 7.52
CA CYS A 503 -7.37 9.64 8.94
C CYS A 503 -7.40 10.95 9.74
N GLN A 504 -6.69 11.99 9.27
CA GLN A 504 -6.70 13.33 9.86
C GLN A 504 -8.10 13.98 9.87
N PHE A 505 -9.02 13.54 9.02
CA PHE A 505 -10.38 14.08 8.93
C PHE A 505 -11.37 13.47 9.92
N PHE A 506 -11.01 12.42 10.66
CA PHE A 506 -11.94 11.77 11.60
C PHE A 506 -12.48 12.71 12.67
N ALA A 507 -11.62 13.56 13.26
CA ALA A 507 -12.03 14.53 14.27
C ALA A 507 -13.08 15.51 13.72
N THR A 508 -12.89 16.00 12.49
CA THR A 508 -13.81 16.94 11.84
C THR A 508 -15.18 16.30 11.57
N LEU A 509 -15.22 15.05 11.10
CA LEU A 509 -16.50 14.35 10.94
C LEU A 509 -17.18 14.11 12.30
N LEU A 510 -16.42 13.67 13.31
CA LEU A 510 -16.96 13.43 14.66
C LEU A 510 -17.56 14.69 15.29
N GLU A 511 -16.93 15.86 15.11
CA GLU A 511 -17.49 17.14 15.55
C GLU A 511 -18.86 17.41 14.93
N VAL A 512 -19.01 17.19 13.62
CA VAL A 512 -20.29 17.37 12.91
C VAL A 512 -21.34 16.40 13.41
N LEU A 513 -21.00 15.12 13.54
CA LEU A 513 -21.93 14.09 14.00
C LEU A 513 -22.38 14.32 15.45
N ALA A 514 -21.50 14.82 16.32
CA ALA A 514 -21.80 15.11 17.71
C ALA A 514 -22.67 16.37 17.89
N GLN A 515 -22.51 17.36 17.00
CA GLN A 515 -23.26 18.62 17.06
C GLN A 515 -24.60 18.56 16.31
N SER A 516 -24.80 17.57 15.44
CA SER A 516 -26.06 17.41 14.70
C SER A 516 -27.22 17.04 15.64
N PRO A 517 -28.42 17.64 15.46
CA PRO A 517 -29.62 17.25 16.21
C PRO A 517 -30.02 15.78 16.06
N THR A 518 -29.78 15.19 14.89
CA THR A 518 -30.04 13.75 14.63
C THR A 518 -28.95 12.86 15.20
N SER A 519 -27.83 13.43 15.66
CA SER A 519 -26.65 12.68 16.07
C SER A 519 -26.12 11.81 14.93
N GLY A 520 -25.03 11.10 15.15
CA GLY A 520 -24.48 10.18 14.16
C GLY A 520 -23.36 9.37 14.76
N ARG A 521 -22.94 8.33 14.05
CA ARG A 521 -21.86 7.45 14.49
C ARG A 521 -20.88 7.19 13.36
N LEU A 522 -19.59 7.33 13.65
CA LEU A 522 -18.49 6.89 12.82
C LEU A 522 -17.98 5.52 13.30
N ILE A 523 -17.85 4.58 12.39
CA ILE A 523 -17.29 3.25 12.60
C ILE A 523 -15.99 3.18 11.82
N LEU A 524 -14.89 2.91 12.51
CA LEU A 524 -13.58 2.69 11.92
C LEU A 524 -13.31 1.19 11.90
N LEU A 525 -13.13 0.63 10.71
CA LEU A 525 -12.84 -0.78 10.48
C LEU A 525 -11.51 -0.90 9.72
N GLY A 526 -10.41 -1.23 10.39
CA GLY A 526 -9.11 -1.05 9.75
C GLY A 526 -7.92 -1.66 10.43
N ALA A 527 -6.79 -1.68 9.72
CA ALA A 527 -5.53 -2.20 10.24
C ALA A 527 -4.59 -1.06 10.67
N ARG A 528 -3.85 -1.26 11.76
CA ARG A 528 -2.87 -0.26 12.24
C ARG A 528 -1.74 -0.03 11.22
N ASN A 529 -1.37 1.23 11.01
CA ASN A 529 -0.28 1.61 10.12
C ASN A 529 0.34 2.97 10.53
N ASN A 530 0.67 3.85 9.60
CA ASN A 530 1.47 5.04 9.86
C ASN A 530 0.73 6.23 10.51
N TYR A 531 -0.59 6.13 10.74
CA TYR A 531 -1.35 7.11 11.53
C TYR A 531 -1.30 6.77 13.04
N PRO A 532 -1.10 7.75 13.95
CA PRO A 532 -0.93 7.48 15.38
C PRO A 532 -2.16 6.78 15.98
N PHE A 533 -1.99 5.53 16.44
CA PHE A 533 -3.08 4.78 17.05
C PHE A 533 -3.56 5.40 18.38
N ASP A 534 -2.66 6.03 19.14
CA ASP A 534 -3.01 6.76 20.36
C ASP A 534 -3.99 7.92 20.08
N GLU A 535 -3.90 8.54 18.90
CA GLU A 535 -4.85 9.57 18.48
C GLU A 535 -6.23 8.97 18.21
N LEU A 536 -6.31 7.79 17.59
CA LEU A 536 -7.58 7.07 17.41
C LEU A 536 -8.20 6.68 18.75
N LEU A 537 -7.38 6.23 19.72
CA LEU A 537 -7.84 5.94 21.08
C LEU A 537 -8.31 7.19 21.83
N ARG A 538 -7.63 8.33 21.62
CA ARG A 538 -8.04 9.63 22.17
C ARG A 538 -9.42 10.01 21.63
N LEU A 539 -9.61 9.96 20.32
CA LEU A 539 -10.88 10.23 19.67
C LEU A 539 -11.98 9.27 20.14
N SER A 540 -11.69 7.98 20.34
CA SER A 540 -12.70 7.01 20.81
C SER A 540 -13.16 7.27 22.24
N ARG A 541 -12.30 7.86 23.08
CA ARG A 541 -12.67 8.28 24.44
C ARG A 541 -13.44 9.59 24.43
N LEU A 542 -13.00 10.56 23.63
CA LEU A 542 -13.63 11.88 23.52
C LEU A 542 -15.04 11.79 22.94
N TYR A 543 -15.23 10.92 21.95
CA TYR A 543 -16.48 10.72 21.23
C TYR A 543 -17.05 9.32 21.48
N ALA A 544 -17.11 8.87 22.74
CA ALA A 544 -17.48 7.50 23.10
C ALA A 544 -18.87 7.05 22.60
N THR A 545 -19.81 7.99 22.44
CA THR A 545 -21.15 7.71 21.89
C THR A 545 -21.23 7.84 20.37
N HIS A 546 -20.19 8.37 19.72
CA HIS A 546 -20.17 8.67 18.28
C HIS A 546 -19.06 7.96 17.51
N LEU A 547 -18.09 7.30 18.16
CA LEU A 547 -17.00 6.58 17.51
C LEU A 547 -16.96 5.11 17.97
N THR A 548 -16.90 4.19 17.01
CA THR A 548 -16.57 2.78 17.24
C THR A 548 -15.27 2.44 16.52
N LEU A 549 -14.22 2.10 17.28
CA LEU A 549 -12.91 1.74 16.74
C LEU A 549 -12.74 0.22 16.74
N ILE A 550 -12.61 -0.37 15.56
CA ILE A 550 -12.38 -1.80 15.34
C ILE A 550 -11.06 -1.96 14.58
N ASP A 551 -10.07 -2.61 15.21
CA ASP A 551 -8.76 -2.84 14.60
C ASP A 551 -8.32 -4.29 14.62
N ASP A 552 -7.34 -4.60 13.77
CA ASP A 552 -6.80 -5.94 13.52
C ASP A 552 -6.01 -6.54 14.71
N ARG A 553 -5.60 -5.72 15.68
CA ARG A 553 -4.66 -6.15 16.75
C ARG A 553 -5.25 -6.11 18.16
N THR A 554 -6.25 -5.28 18.42
CA THR A 554 -6.85 -5.22 19.76
C THR A 554 -7.64 -6.51 20.04
N PRO A 555 -7.32 -7.28 21.10
CA PRO A 555 -8.00 -8.56 21.36
C PRO A 555 -9.53 -8.44 21.48
N ALA A 556 -10.02 -7.32 22.01
CA ALA A 556 -11.45 -7.05 22.18
C ALA A 556 -12.20 -6.81 20.86
N THR A 557 -11.52 -6.44 19.77
CA THR A 557 -12.16 -6.01 18.51
C THR A 557 -11.64 -6.72 17.25
N SER A 558 -10.47 -7.34 17.28
CA SER A 558 -9.83 -8.01 16.14
C SER A 558 -10.67 -9.12 15.49
N HIS A 559 -11.43 -9.89 16.29
CA HIS A 559 -12.36 -10.89 15.76
C HIS A 559 -13.57 -10.27 15.05
N ILE A 560 -13.98 -9.06 15.45
CA ILE A 560 -15.17 -8.38 14.91
C ILE A 560 -14.99 -8.07 13.44
N GLN A 561 -13.77 -7.71 13.02
CA GLN A 561 -13.48 -7.43 11.62
C GLN A 561 -13.70 -8.66 10.72
N ARG A 562 -13.36 -9.86 11.20
CA ARG A 562 -13.58 -11.11 10.46
C ARG A 562 -15.04 -11.54 10.52
N ASP A 563 -15.61 -11.58 11.72
CA ASP A 563 -16.89 -12.26 11.96
C ASP A 563 -18.09 -11.36 11.62
N TYR A 564 -17.93 -10.04 11.73
CA TYR A 564 -19.01 -9.05 11.54
C TYR A 564 -18.70 -8.02 10.45
N GLY A 565 -17.54 -8.07 9.79
CA GLY A 565 -17.15 -7.14 8.74
C GLY A 565 -18.18 -6.96 7.62
N PRO A 566 -18.75 -8.04 7.04
CA PRO A 566 -19.81 -7.94 6.05
C PRO A 566 -21.11 -7.34 6.62
N ILE A 567 -21.45 -7.67 7.87
CA ILE A 567 -22.65 -7.16 8.54
C ILE A 567 -22.53 -5.66 8.83
N LEU A 568 -21.33 -5.19 9.22
CA LEU A 568 -21.04 -3.76 9.42
C LEU A 568 -21.19 -2.97 8.12
N ARG A 569 -20.70 -3.50 6.99
CA ARG A 569 -20.94 -2.90 5.66
C ARG A 569 -22.43 -2.82 5.35
N MET A 570 -23.15 -3.92 5.56
CA MET A 570 -24.60 -4.00 5.32
C MET A 570 -25.41 -3.03 6.18
N ALA A 571 -25.02 -2.85 7.45
CA ALA A 571 -25.75 -2.01 8.40
C ALA A 571 -25.48 -0.49 8.25
N SER A 572 -24.40 -0.12 7.56
CA SER A 572 -23.95 1.28 7.47
C SER A 572 -24.70 2.07 6.41
N ASP A 573 -24.79 3.38 6.59
CA ASP A 573 -25.58 4.29 5.74
C ASP A 573 -24.71 5.06 4.75
N VAL A 574 -23.55 5.56 5.19
CA VAL A 574 -22.65 6.38 4.37
C VAL A 574 -21.23 5.84 4.50
N ALA A 575 -20.52 5.64 3.40
CA ALA A 575 -19.10 5.34 3.46
C ALA A 575 -18.28 6.64 3.54
N PHE A 576 -17.29 6.66 4.42
CA PHE A 576 -16.36 7.78 4.56
C PHE A 576 -15.00 7.42 3.98
N VAL A 577 -14.67 8.03 2.83
CA VAL A 577 -13.44 7.75 2.07
C VAL A 577 -12.70 9.08 1.80
N PRO A 578 -12.05 9.66 2.82
CA PRO A 578 -11.43 10.98 2.73
C PRO A 578 -9.98 10.94 2.20
N SER A 579 -9.67 10.03 1.28
CA SER A 579 -8.31 9.78 0.80
C SER A 579 -7.66 11.05 0.23
N LEU A 580 -6.36 11.23 0.51
CA LEU A 580 -5.55 12.31 -0.10
C LEU A 580 -5.06 11.92 -1.49
N SER A 581 -4.88 10.62 -1.72
CA SER A 581 -4.56 10.01 -3.00
C SER A 581 -5.20 8.63 -3.05
N GLU A 582 -5.76 8.27 -4.20
CA GLU A 582 -6.44 6.99 -4.40
C GLU A 582 -6.25 6.51 -5.84
N ALA A 583 -5.75 5.29 -6.02
CA ALA A 583 -5.51 4.76 -7.36
C ALA A 583 -6.82 4.46 -8.09
N PHE A 584 -7.68 3.61 -7.51
CA PHE A 584 -9.03 3.34 -8.01
C PHE A 584 -10.09 3.62 -6.94
N GLY A 585 -9.88 3.12 -5.71
CA GLY A 585 -10.82 3.32 -4.60
C GLY A 585 -11.85 2.22 -4.46
N LEU A 586 -11.40 0.96 -4.43
CA LEU A 586 -12.24 -0.23 -4.27
C LEU A 586 -13.23 -0.11 -3.11
N VAL A 587 -12.81 0.45 -1.96
CA VAL A 587 -13.69 0.65 -0.78
C VAL A 587 -14.90 1.51 -1.11
N ALA A 588 -14.76 2.53 -1.96
CA ALA A 588 -15.88 3.38 -2.38
C ALA A 588 -16.80 2.63 -3.36
N ALA A 589 -16.26 1.85 -4.30
CA ALA A 589 -17.06 1.01 -5.19
C ALA A 589 -17.82 -0.10 -4.43
N GLU A 590 -17.17 -0.76 -3.47
CA GLU A 590 -17.78 -1.71 -2.53
C GLU A 590 -18.90 -1.04 -1.74
N ALA A 591 -18.70 0.20 -1.26
CA ALA A 591 -19.73 0.91 -0.51
C ALA A 591 -21.01 1.12 -1.34
N LEU A 592 -20.87 1.51 -2.60
CA LEU A 592 -21.99 1.63 -3.52
C LEU A 592 -22.70 0.28 -3.72
N LEU A 593 -21.95 -0.83 -3.80
CA LEU A 593 -22.50 -2.18 -3.92
C LEU A 593 -23.36 -2.57 -2.71
N PHE A 594 -22.99 -2.12 -1.52
CA PHE A 594 -23.77 -2.28 -0.27
C PHE A 594 -24.88 -1.22 -0.11
N GLY A 595 -25.14 -0.41 -1.14
CA GLY A 595 -26.15 0.65 -1.13
C GLY A 595 -25.82 1.77 -0.15
N MET A 596 -24.56 2.22 -0.10
CA MET A 596 -24.12 3.37 0.69
C MET A 596 -23.60 4.46 -0.24
N PRO A 597 -24.15 5.69 -0.22
CA PRO A 597 -23.46 6.82 -0.83
C PRO A 597 -22.10 7.07 -0.16
N VAL A 598 -21.22 7.76 -0.87
CA VAL A 598 -19.82 7.95 -0.43
C VAL A 598 -19.55 9.42 -0.10
N LEU A 599 -19.16 9.72 1.13
CA LEU A 599 -18.57 11.01 1.52
C LEU A 599 -17.06 10.96 1.27
N SER A 600 -16.58 11.73 0.29
CA SER A 600 -15.20 11.58 -0.22
C SER A 600 -14.61 12.88 -0.75
N THR A 601 -13.29 12.87 -0.91
CA THR A 601 -12.50 13.91 -1.57
C THR A 601 -12.57 13.84 -3.11
N GLY A 602 -13.00 12.70 -3.68
CA GLY A 602 -13.11 12.53 -5.13
C GLY A 602 -11.78 12.54 -5.90
N VAL A 603 -10.65 12.33 -5.21
CA VAL A 603 -9.31 12.36 -5.83
C VAL A 603 -8.96 11.08 -6.59
N GLY A 604 -8.04 11.18 -7.54
CA GLY A 604 -7.45 10.02 -8.21
C GLY A 604 -8.46 9.19 -8.99
N GLY A 605 -8.57 7.88 -8.76
CA GLY A 605 -9.53 7.04 -9.48
C GLY A 605 -10.98 7.20 -9.01
N LEU A 606 -11.21 7.84 -7.87
CA LEU A 606 -12.55 8.03 -7.32
C LEU A 606 -13.45 8.88 -8.23
N ARG A 607 -12.86 9.87 -8.92
CA ARG A 607 -13.56 10.74 -9.88
C ARG A 607 -14.08 10.01 -11.12
N GLU A 608 -13.63 8.78 -11.38
CA GLU A 608 -14.11 8.00 -12.53
C GLU A 608 -15.54 7.47 -12.34
N PHE A 609 -15.99 7.31 -11.09
CA PHE A 609 -17.31 6.74 -10.80
C PHE A 609 -18.09 7.46 -9.69
N LEU A 610 -17.43 8.28 -8.87
CA LEU A 610 -18.12 9.12 -7.90
C LEU A 610 -18.67 10.38 -8.58
N ALA A 611 -19.98 10.51 -8.55
CA ALA A 611 -20.70 11.66 -9.10
C ALA A 611 -21.42 12.39 -7.97
N LEU A 612 -21.26 13.72 -7.94
CA LEU A 612 -21.87 14.57 -6.92
C LEU A 612 -23.39 14.38 -6.88
N MET A 613 -23.93 14.13 -5.70
CA MET A 613 -25.37 14.07 -5.48
C MET A 613 -25.99 15.45 -5.63
N GLN A 614 -26.93 15.59 -6.57
CA GLN A 614 -27.64 16.84 -6.77
C GLN A 614 -28.90 16.91 -5.91
N PRO A 615 -29.10 18.02 -5.17
CA PRO A 615 -30.34 18.24 -4.44
C PRO A 615 -31.55 18.21 -5.38
N THR A 616 -32.65 17.65 -4.92
CA THR A 616 -33.92 17.72 -5.67
C THR A 616 -34.65 19.02 -5.35
N ALA A 617 -35.24 19.65 -6.37
CA ALA A 617 -36.00 20.89 -6.20
C ALA A 617 -37.21 20.71 -5.26
N SER A 618 -37.69 19.47 -5.10
CA SER A 618 -38.83 19.10 -4.25
C SER A 618 -38.43 18.66 -2.82
N GLY A 619 -37.14 18.66 -2.45
CA GLY A 619 -36.70 18.37 -1.08
C GLY A 619 -36.68 16.88 -0.69
N GLY A 620 -36.61 15.96 -1.66
CA GLY A 620 -36.47 14.51 -1.46
C GLY A 620 -35.05 13.99 -1.70
N LEU A 621 -34.88 12.66 -1.69
CA LEU A 621 -33.60 11.99 -1.98
C LEU A 621 -32.99 12.46 -3.31
N PRO A 622 -31.65 12.57 -3.42
CA PRO A 622 -30.99 13.05 -4.63
C PRO A 622 -31.42 12.31 -5.91
N ALA A 623 -31.77 13.05 -6.96
CA ALA A 623 -32.24 12.50 -8.24
C ALA A 623 -31.11 11.85 -9.07
N SER A 624 -29.87 12.28 -8.85
CA SER A 624 -28.68 11.74 -9.51
C SER A 624 -27.48 11.75 -8.57
N GLY A 625 -26.39 11.15 -9.02
CA GLY A 625 -25.16 11.03 -8.24
C GLY A 625 -25.20 9.97 -7.16
N ASN A 626 -24.07 9.83 -6.48
CA ASN A 626 -23.81 8.79 -5.49
C ASN A 626 -22.84 9.21 -4.38
N SER A 627 -22.32 10.43 -4.42
CA SER A 627 -21.34 10.90 -3.46
C SER A 627 -21.57 12.33 -2.97
N TYR A 628 -21.10 12.58 -1.75
CA TYR A 628 -20.88 13.90 -1.21
C TYR A 628 -19.41 14.22 -1.38
N LEU A 629 -19.09 15.13 -2.31
CA LEU A 629 -17.70 15.45 -2.66
C LEU A 629 -17.26 16.75 -2.00
N PHE A 630 -16.09 16.74 -1.36
CA PHE A 630 -15.45 17.93 -0.84
C PHE A 630 -14.03 18.06 -1.39
N ASP A 631 -13.65 19.26 -1.82
CA ASP A 631 -12.33 19.50 -2.37
C ASP A 631 -11.26 19.51 -1.25
N LEU A 632 -10.08 18.95 -1.53
CA LEU A 632 -8.92 19.05 -0.66
C LEU A 632 -8.33 20.46 -0.68
N PHE A 633 -8.32 21.13 -1.84
CA PHE A 633 -7.62 22.42 -2.02
C PHE A 633 -8.46 23.44 -2.85
N PRO A 634 -9.64 23.86 -2.36
CA PRO A 634 -10.62 24.66 -3.11
C PRO A 634 -10.20 26.08 -3.49
N GLU A 635 -9.20 26.68 -2.82
CA GLU A 635 -8.71 28.04 -3.12
C GLU A 635 -7.53 28.05 -4.10
N GLN A 636 -7.13 26.89 -4.60
CA GLN A 636 -6.20 26.79 -5.71
C GLN A 636 -7.02 26.59 -6.98
N ASP A 637 -7.30 27.67 -7.75
CA ASP A 637 -7.62 27.57 -9.18
C ASP A 637 -6.59 26.62 -9.78
N THR A 638 -6.93 25.34 -9.99
CA THR A 638 -5.94 24.24 -10.16
C THR A 638 -4.74 24.73 -10.96
N PRO A 639 -3.65 25.17 -10.29
CA PRO A 639 -2.48 25.56 -11.03
C PRO A 639 -1.96 24.22 -11.52
N ALA A 640 -1.54 24.12 -12.78
CA ALA A 640 -0.58 23.09 -13.15
C ALA A 640 0.47 23.07 -12.04
N THR A 641 0.42 22.02 -11.19
CA THR A 641 1.19 21.87 -9.95
C THR A 641 2.43 22.73 -10.01
N GLN A 642 2.34 23.93 -9.41
CA GLN A 642 3.38 24.95 -9.58
C GLN A 642 4.69 24.32 -9.14
N GLY A 643 5.68 24.37 -10.04
CA GLY A 643 6.97 23.77 -9.80
C GLY A 643 7.52 24.26 -8.47
N ALA A 644 7.72 23.34 -7.53
CA ALA A 644 8.46 23.62 -6.31
C ALA A 644 9.94 23.83 -6.67
N GLU A 645 10.29 25.07 -7.01
CA GLU A 645 11.51 25.71 -6.53
C GLU A 645 11.30 26.05 -5.05
N ARG A 646 11.52 25.07 -4.15
CA ARG A 646 12.08 25.22 -2.79
C ARG A 646 11.86 23.94 -1.99
N ASP A 647 12.96 23.47 -1.41
CA ASP A 647 13.11 22.49 -0.35
C ASP A 647 12.29 21.19 -0.40
N TYR A 648 13.04 20.09 -0.54
CA TYR A 648 12.66 18.68 -0.40
C TYR A 648 12.05 18.29 0.97
N SER A 649 11.69 19.25 1.83
CA SER A 649 10.90 19.05 3.04
C SER A 649 9.40 18.91 2.77
N GLN A 650 8.93 19.32 1.58
CA GLN A 650 7.52 19.24 1.19
C GLN A 650 7.02 17.81 0.96
N SER A 651 7.87 16.83 0.63
CA SER A 651 7.40 15.44 0.39
C SER A 651 6.91 14.72 1.65
N ALA A 652 7.33 15.15 2.83
CA ALA A 652 6.78 14.65 4.08
C ALA A 652 5.40 15.29 4.37
N GLU A 653 5.20 16.53 3.92
CA GLU A 653 3.94 17.27 4.02
C GLU A 653 2.93 16.80 2.96
N ASP A 654 3.35 16.31 1.79
CA ASP A 654 2.47 15.68 0.80
C ASP A 654 1.87 14.35 1.33
N VAL A 655 2.66 13.61 2.12
CA VAL A 655 2.20 12.36 2.78
C VAL A 655 1.49 12.66 4.10
N ARG A 656 1.76 13.81 4.73
CA ARG A 656 1.18 14.26 6.01
C ARG A 656 0.90 15.77 5.97
N PRO A 657 -0.18 16.19 5.31
CA PRO A 657 -0.52 17.61 5.22
C PRO A 657 -0.61 18.25 6.60
N SER A 658 -0.11 19.48 6.72
CA SER A 658 -0.28 20.27 7.94
C SER A 658 -1.76 20.57 8.18
N ASP A 659 -2.13 20.83 9.43
CA ASP A 659 -3.52 21.19 9.74
C ASP A 659 -3.95 22.50 9.07
N GLU A 660 -3.00 23.41 8.79
CA GLU A 660 -3.23 24.64 8.03
C GLU A 660 -3.60 24.33 6.57
N LEU A 661 -2.87 23.41 5.92
CA LEU A 661 -3.15 23.01 4.53
C LEU A 661 -4.51 22.32 4.41
N LEU A 662 -4.92 21.55 5.42
CA LEU A 662 -6.20 20.84 5.44
C LEU A 662 -7.38 21.72 5.89
N ALA A 663 -7.14 22.93 6.39
CA ALA A 663 -8.20 23.76 6.95
C ALA A 663 -9.36 24.03 5.96
N PRO A 664 -9.13 24.37 4.68
CA PRO A 664 -10.20 24.52 3.70
C PRO A 664 -10.98 23.22 3.46
N ALA A 665 -10.27 22.09 3.31
CA ALA A 665 -10.89 20.78 3.15
C ALA A 665 -11.77 20.41 4.35
N ARG A 666 -11.35 20.75 5.57
CA ARG A 666 -12.15 20.52 6.78
C ARG A 666 -13.45 21.35 6.77
N VAL A 667 -13.43 22.57 6.25
CA VAL A 667 -14.65 23.38 6.10
C VAL A 667 -15.59 22.74 5.06
N ALA A 668 -15.07 22.35 3.91
CA ALA A 668 -15.85 21.69 2.86
C ALA A 668 -16.43 20.34 3.35
N LEU A 669 -15.63 19.54 4.07
CA LEU A 669 -16.07 18.30 4.71
C LEU A 669 -17.23 18.57 5.69
N ARG A 670 -17.17 19.63 6.51
CA ARG A 670 -18.27 19.95 7.43
C ARG A 670 -19.58 20.19 6.68
N MET A 671 -19.53 20.93 5.58
CA MET A 671 -20.72 21.21 4.75
C MET A 671 -21.30 19.93 4.16
N GLN A 672 -20.46 19.07 3.60
CA GLN A 672 -20.88 17.82 2.97
C GLN A 672 -21.36 16.79 3.99
N ALA A 673 -20.71 16.68 5.15
CA ALA A 673 -21.15 15.81 6.23
C ALA A 673 -22.51 16.25 6.80
N GLN A 674 -22.74 17.55 6.97
CA GLN A 674 -24.04 18.07 7.37
C GLN A 674 -25.12 17.78 6.33
N GLN A 675 -24.80 17.88 5.04
CA GLN A 675 -25.72 17.51 3.97
C GLN A 675 -26.06 16.02 4.02
N ALA A 676 -25.05 15.15 4.20
CA ALA A 676 -25.26 13.71 4.32
C ALA A 676 -26.18 13.33 5.48
N VAL A 677 -26.03 14.01 6.62
CA VAL A 677 -26.92 13.80 7.78
C VAL A 677 -28.35 14.28 7.49
N ARG A 678 -28.52 15.43 6.83
CA ARG A 678 -29.84 15.94 6.42
C ARG A 678 -30.53 15.00 5.45
N ASP A 679 -29.83 14.53 4.42
CA ASP A 679 -30.40 13.63 3.42
C ASP A 679 -30.80 12.29 4.02
N TRP A 680 -30.03 11.79 4.99
CA TRP A 680 -30.41 10.61 5.76
C TRP A 680 -31.69 10.83 6.58
N GLN A 681 -31.85 12.00 7.21
CA GLN A 681 -33.10 12.34 7.93
C GLN A 681 -34.29 12.42 6.99
N VAL A 682 -34.15 13.09 5.85
CA VAL A 682 -35.19 13.19 4.81
C VAL A 682 -35.59 11.79 4.31
N ALA A 683 -34.61 10.92 4.06
CA ALA A 683 -34.85 9.54 3.68
C ALA A 683 -35.64 8.76 4.75
N ARG A 684 -35.33 8.99 6.02
CA ARG A 684 -36.01 8.31 7.14
C ARG A 684 -37.45 8.79 7.30
N ASP A 685 -37.65 10.11 7.33
CA ASP A 685 -38.86 10.76 7.86
C ASP A 685 -39.86 11.18 6.77
N GLN A 686 -39.39 11.52 5.57
CA GLN A 686 -40.18 12.22 4.54
C GLN A 686 -40.28 11.44 3.21
N THR A 687 -39.56 10.34 3.09
CA THR A 687 -39.43 9.60 1.82
C THR A 687 -40.18 8.26 1.87
N SER A 688 -40.87 7.92 0.79
CA SER A 688 -41.59 6.66 0.69
C SER A 688 -40.64 5.44 0.77
N PRO A 689 -41.10 4.25 1.20
CA PRO A 689 -40.30 3.03 1.12
C PRO A 689 -39.77 2.75 -0.29
N GLU A 690 -40.57 3.03 -1.33
CA GLU A 690 -40.25 2.79 -2.73
C GLU A 690 -39.13 3.69 -3.25
N GLU A 691 -39.14 4.97 -2.90
CA GLU A 691 -38.08 5.92 -3.28
C GLU A 691 -36.75 5.59 -2.59
N ARG A 692 -36.77 5.18 -1.32
CA ARG A 692 -35.56 4.71 -0.62
C ARG A 692 -34.96 3.47 -1.27
N GLU A 693 -35.82 2.54 -1.65
CA GLU A 693 -35.41 1.30 -2.29
C GLU A 693 -34.84 1.59 -3.70
N SER A 694 -35.47 2.50 -4.44
CA SER A 694 -35.00 2.98 -5.74
C SER A 694 -33.63 3.66 -5.64
N PHE A 695 -33.42 4.50 -4.61
CA PHE A 695 -32.13 5.13 -4.34
C PHE A 695 -31.03 4.09 -4.07
N ALA A 696 -31.28 3.14 -3.15
CA ALA A 696 -30.31 2.10 -2.84
C ALA A 696 -29.96 1.25 -4.08
N ARG A 697 -30.96 0.87 -4.88
CA ARG A 697 -30.76 0.11 -6.13
C ARG A 697 -29.94 0.85 -7.15
N ARG A 698 -30.14 2.16 -7.30
CA ARG A 698 -29.34 2.97 -8.20
C ARG A 698 -27.86 2.91 -7.83
N LEU A 699 -27.54 3.00 -6.54
CA LEU A 699 -26.15 2.89 -6.06
C LEU A 699 -25.57 1.50 -6.35
N VAL A 700 -26.33 0.44 -6.05
CA VAL A 700 -25.92 -0.94 -6.34
C VAL A 700 -25.71 -1.16 -7.85
N GLN A 701 -26.60 -0.63 -8.69
CA GLN A 701 -26.50 -0.72 -10.14
C GLN A 701 -25.27 0.02 -10.67
N GLN A 702 -24.96 1.21 -10.14
CA GLN A 702 -23.74 1.94 -10.47
C GLN A 702 -22.50 1.14 -10.07
N ALA A 703 -22.48 0.51 -8.89
CA ALA A 703 -21.37 -0.35 -8.48
C ALA A 703 -21.19 -1.56 -9.42
N LEU A 704 -22.29 -2.21 -9.79
CA LEU A 704 -22.28 -3.36 -10.71
C LEU A 704 -21.87 -2.96 -12.13
N SER A 705 -22.07 -1.70 -12.53
CA SER A 705 -21.52 -1.20 -13.80
C SER A 705 -19.99 -1.08 -13.79
N LEU A 706 -19.34 -1.24 -12.63
CA LEU A 706 -17.88 -1.25 -12.48
C LEU A 706 -17.29 -2.66 -12.50
N GLN A 707 -18.00 -3.69 -12.97
CA GLN A 707 -17.50 -5.06 -13.09
C GLN A 707 -16.34 -5.18 -14.10
N TRP A 708 -15.51 -6.21 -13.92
CA TRP A 708 -14.36 -6.49 -14.80
C TRP A 708 -14.78 -6.83 -16.23
N ASP A 709 -15.77 -7.70 -16.36
CA ASP A 709 -16.30 -8.22 -17.62
C ASP A 709 -17.55 -7.43 -18.04
N ARG A 710 -17.33 -6.17 -18.44
CA ARG A 710 -18.38 -5.28 -18.97
C ARG A 710 -18.00 -4.83 -20.38
N PRO A 711 -18.97 -4.48 -21.25
CA PRO A 711 -18.66 -3.87 -22.55
C PRO A 711 -17.81 -2.60 -22.38
N GLY A 712 -16.68 -2.50 -23.09
CA GLY A 712 -15.71 -1.41 -22.90
C GLY A 712 -15.07 -1.40 -21.51
N GLY A 713 -15.05 -2.55 -20.82
CA GLY A 713 -14.47 -2.73 -19.50
C GLY A 713 -12.98 -3.08 -19.52
N PRO A 714 -12.36 -3.23 -18.35
CA PRO A 714 -10.94 -3.48 -18.25
C PRO A 714 -10.50 -4.79 -18.90
N VAL A 715 -11.32 -5.86 -18.90
CA VAL A 715 -10.95 -7.11 -19.58
C VAL A 715 -10.84 -6.92 -21.09
N GLU A 716 -11.73 -6.13 -21.69
CA GLU A 716 -11.67 -5.80 -23.12
C GLU A 716 -10.46 -4.90 -23.40
N GLU A 717 -10.21 -3.88 -22.57
CA GLU A 717 -9.03 -3.02 -22.70
C GLU A 717 -7.72 -3.82 -22.57
N TYR A 718 -7.60 -4.71 -21.59
CA TYR A 718 -6.45 -5.61 -21.43
C TYR A 718 -6.32 -6.65 -22.56
N SER A 719 -7.40 -6.97 -23.27
CA SER A 719 -7.31 -7.85 -24.44
C SER A 719 -6.78 -7.11 -25.66
N ARG A 720 -6.94 -5.78 -25.70
CA ARG A 720 -6.45 -4.90 -26.77
C ARG A 720 -4.98 -4.49 -26.56
N VAL A 721 -4.58 -4.32 -25.29
CA VAL A 721 -3.17 -4.26 -24.86
C VAL A 721 -2.49 -5.58 -25.19
#